data_AF-A0A6P8L024-F1
#
_entry.id   AF-A0A6P8L024-F1
#
_cell.length_a   1.000
_cell.length_b   1.000
_cell.length_c   1.000
_cell.angle_alpha   90.00
_cell.angle_beta   90.00
_cell.angle_gamma   90.00
#
_symmetry.space_group_name_H-M   'P 1'
#
loop_
_entity.id
_entity.type
_entity.pdbx_description
1 polymer ?
#
loop_
_entity_poly.entity_id
_entity_poly.type
_entity_poly.pdbx_seq_one_letter_code
_entity_poly.pdbx_strand_id
1 'polypeptide(L)'
;MMSPRKTHTWLPLAVAALLLFLGPQSSLAEEPIYRLCVPQIYLAECQQLLADPSEAGIRMECVAGRDRVDCLELIEQRKADVLATEPEDMYIAYHRKNEDYRVISEIRTQQDKDAAFRYEGIILVKKDSPIRTLQQLRGAKSCHTGFGRNVGYKIPITKLKNTHVLKVSADPQISATERELKSLSEFFTQSCLVGTYSTHPDTDRLLKKKYANLCALCEKPEQCNYPDKFSGYDGAIRCLDKGQGEVAFSKVQYIKKYFGLPGAGPDAPPAEGNPENFEYLCEDGTRRPVTGPACSWAQRPWSGYISNEQAVHNSEQLHQLQSRLERFFANGLQAQNKDAAAHLLIQPNAVYHSKDAAIDPKVYLERAGYKDVIERDGSAIRKIRLCAQNDDEFAKCQALHQAAYARDARPELECVQSTDCVVALTKKEADLTIVRAAGYADARSNQLQPIVYEQRAQDDVMVAVAAPGISREALQKASIKFNEDCGRSRAAAALLNKRRGLDACRVSSSGDGEVQIVPASELEKHKDAQLLCASLERRPVTDFRDCNVDVQLPRAIFIRSDTTSVEQETVKHLFSLISDKFGARGKLVDVFALFGEFQKGKKNVYFNDKAVQLTTELKNEIQNEQIYADLQCNANKIGKQ
;
A
#
# COMPACT_ATOMS: atom_id res chain seq x y z
N MET A 1 -43.22 -74.23 -55.52
CA MET A 1 -43.69 -74.53 -56.90
C MET A 1 -43.62 -73.25 -57.75
N MET A 2 -43.85 -73.36 -59.05
CA MET A 2 -43.55 -72.35 -60.08
C MET A 2 -44.44 -71.08 -60.03
N SER A 3 -43.84 -69.91 -60.37
CA SER A 3 -44.27 -68.84 -61.34
C SER A 3 -45.74 -68.33 -61.40
N PRO A 4 -46.13 -67.26 -62.16
CA PRO A 4 -45.37 -66.46 -63.15
C PRO A 4 -45.53 -64.91 -63.10
N ARG A 5 -44.98 -64.27 -64.14
CA ARG A 5 -44.85 -62.82 -64.49
C ARG A 5 -46.16 -62.04 -64.77
N LYS A 6 -46.07 -60.70 -64.68
CA LYS A 6 -46.51 -59.63 -65.65
C LYS A 6 -45.79 -58.31 -65.28
N THR A 7 -45.43 -57.28 -66.08
CA THR A 7 -45.66 -56.80 -67.48
C THR A 7 -47.01 -56.13 -67.77
N HIS A 8 -47.14 -54.85 -68.18
CA HIS A 8 -46.20 -53.72 -68.51
C HIS A 8 -46.68 -52.41 -67.79
N THR A 9 -46.37 -51.12 -68.07
CA THR A 9 -45.71 -50.35 -69.18
C THR A 9 -45.18 -48.98 -68.65
N TRP A 10 -44.80 -48.01 -69.50
CA TRP A 10 -44.42 -46.61 -69.16
C TRP A 10 -45.20 -45.58 -70.00
N LEU A 11 -45.52 -44.40 -69.45
CA LEU A 11 -45.17 -43.06 -69.97
C LEU A 11 -45.43 -41.99 -68.87
N PRO A 12 -44.75 -40.82 -68.86
CA PRO A 12 -44.75 -39.90 -67.71
C PRO A 12 -45.57 -38.61 -67.89
N LEU A 13 -45.81 -37.90 -66.79
CA LEU A 13 -46.17 -36.49 -66.73
C LEU A 13 -45.43 -35.84 -65.53
N ALA A 14 -45.01 -34.59 -65.68
CA ALA A 14 -44.01 -33.98 -64.79
C ALA A 14 -44.60 -33.35 -63.52
N VAL A 15 -43.86 -33.47 -62.41
CA VAL A 15 -44.03 -32.68 -61.19
C VAL A 15 -42.65 -32.15 -60.78
N ALA A 16 -42.54 -30.85 -60.54
CA ALA A 16 -41.27 -30.21 -60.21
C ALA A 16 -40.84 -30.48 -58.74
N ALA A 17 -39.54 -30.63 -58.52
CA ALA A 17 -38.99 -30.85 -57.19
C ALA A 17 -38.70 -29.53 -56.45
N LEU A 18 -39.17 -29.42 -55.21
CA LEU A 18 -38.61 -28.50 -54.21
C LEU A 18 -37.84 -29.31 -53.17
N LEU A 19 -36.51 -29.20 -53.16
CA LEU A 19 -35.66 -29.77 -52.11
C LEU A 19 -35.54 -28.76 -50.97
N LEU A 20 -36.17 -29.06 -49.83
CA LEU A 20 -35.97 -28.34 -48.58
C LEU A 20 -34.59 -28.70 -48.00
N PHE A 21 -33.59 -27.87 -48.27
CA PHE A 21 -32.30 -27.95 -47.58
C PHE A 21 -32.42 -27.46 -46.14
N LEU A 22 -32.47 -28.40 -45.20
CA LEU A 22 -32.20 -28.14 -43.78
C LEU A 22 -30.70 -27.86 -43.59
N GLY A 23 -30.30 -26.60 -43.79
CA GLY A 23 -28.98 -26.14 -43.38
C GLY A 23 -28.86 -26.10 -41.85
N PRO A 24 -27.69 -26.43 -41.26
CA PRO A 24 -27.50 -26.36 -39.83
C PRO A 24 -27.58 -24.91 -39.33
N GLN A 25 -28.43 -24.66 -38.34
CA GLN A 25 -28.46 -23.36 -37.65
C GLN A 25 -27.20 -23.22 -36.79
N SER A 26 -26.17 -22.56 -37.33
CA SER A 26 -25.04 -22.08 -36.54
C SER A 26 -25.52 -20.99 -35.58
N SER A 27 -25.80 -21.36 -34.34
CA SER A 27 -26.03 -20.40 -33.26
C SER A 27 -24.77 -19.55 -33.09
N LEU A 28 -24.82 -18.28 -33.49
CA LEU A 28 -23.79 -17.31 -33.15
C LEU A 28 -23.70 -17.24 -31.63
N ALA A 29 -22.60 -17.73 -31.06
CA ALA A 29 -22.34 -17.59 -29.64
C ALA A 29 -22.26 -16.09 -29.31
N GLU A 30 -23.01 -15.64 -28.32
CA GLU A 30 -22.97 -14.25 -27.91
C GLU A 30 -21.57 -13.94 -27.33
N GLU A 31 -20.94 -12.87 -27.84
CA GLU A 31 -19.61 -12.49 -27.35
C GLU A 31 -19.63 -12.26 -25.83
N PRO A 32 -18.63 -12.77 -25.08
CA PRO A 32 -18.56 -12.56 -23.64
C PRO A 32 -18.47 -11.06 -23.31
N ILE A 33 -18.85 -10.69 -22.09
CA ILE A 33 -18.56 -9.38 -21.48
C ILE A 33 -17.43 -9.61 -20.47
N TYR A 34 -16.34 -8.83 -20.56
CA TYR A 34 -15.22 -8.98 -19.61
C TYR A 34 -15.36 -8.00 -18.44
N ARG A 35 -15.24 -8.53 -17.22
CA ARG A 35 -15.35 -7.77 -15.98
C ARG A 35 -14.02 -7.19 -15.56
N LEU A 36 -13.85 -5.88 -15.76
CA LEU A 36 -12.73 -5.12 -15.22
C LEU A 36 -12.99 -4.86 -13.73
N CYS A 37 -12.15 -5.44 -12.86
CA CYS A 37 -12.20 -5.12 -11.45
C CYS A 37 -11.49 -3.81 -11.16
N VAL A 38 -12.13 -2.95 -10.38
CA VAL A 38 -11.56 -1.71 -9.85
C VAL A 38 -11.80 -1.60 -8.34
N PRO A 39 -10.93 -0.93 -7.59
CA PRO A 39 -11.22 -0.51 -6.22
C PRO A 39 -12.55 0.25 -6.14
N GLN A 40 -13.34 0.00 -5.10
CA GLN A 40 -14.68 0.57 -4.91
C GLN A 40 -14.69 2.11 -4.95
N ILE A 41 -13.57 2.74 -4.56
CA ILE A 41 -13.36 4.19 -4.63
C ILE A 41 -13.21 4.75 -6.06
N TYR A 42 -13.03 3.89 -7.08
CA TYR A 42 -12.87 4.24 -8.49
C TYR A 42 -13.94 3.60 -9.40
N LEU A 43 -15.02 3.08 -8.81
CA LEU A 43 -16.10 2.44 -9.57
C LEU A 43 -16.82 3.43 -10.49
N ALA A 44 -17.10 4.65 -10.02
CA ALA A 44 -17.80 5.67 -10.77
C ALA A 44 -16.98 6.17 -11.97
N GLU A 45 -15.68 6.34 -11.78
CA GLU A 45 -14.69 6.70 -12.79
C GLU A 45 -14.61 5.63 -13.89
N CYS A 46 -14.54 4.36 -13.50
CA CYS A 46 -14.57 3.23 -14.44
C CYS A 46 -15.88 3.21 -15.24
N GLN A 47 -17.02 3.40 -14.57
CA GLN A 47 -18.34 3.45 -15.23
C GLN A 47 -18.49 4.64 -16.17
N GLN A 48 -17.93 5.81 -15.82
CA GLN A 48 -17.92 6.99 -16.70
C GLN A 48 -17.11 6.74 -17.98
N LEU A 49 -15.96 6.06 -17.88
CA LEU A 49 -15.15 5.70 -19.04
C LEU A 49 -15.82 4.68 -19.97
N LEU A 50 -16.67 3.78 -19.44
CA LEU A 50 -17.47 2.85 -20.25
C LEU A 50 -18.81 3.44 -20.77
N ALA A 51 -19.13 4.69 -20.42
CA ALA A 51 -20.42 5.32 -20.75
C ALA A 51 -20.33 6.38 -21.88
N ASP A 52 -19.15 6.65 -22.44
CA ASP A 52 -19.00 7.58 -23.57
C ASP A 52 -19.67 6.99 -24.85
N PRO A 53 -20.36 7.79 -25.69
CA PRO A 53 -20.96 7.29 -26.93
C PRO A 53 -19.97 6.66 -27.92
N SER A 54 -18.66 6.93 -27.80
CA SER A 54 -17.60 6.29 -28.59
C SER A 54 -17.21 4.89 -28.10
N GLU A 55 -17.67 4.46 -26.92
CA GLU A 55 -17.45 3.10 -26.37
C GLU A 55 -18.30 2.02 -27.05
N ALA A 56 -19.11 2.36 -28.06
CA ALA A 56 -20.09 1.48 -28.69
C ALA A 56 -19.45 0.22 -29.33
N GLY A 57 -19.28 -0.84 -28.52
CA GLY A 57 -18.59 -2.08 -28.89
C GLY A 57 -17.52 -2.54 -27.89
N ILE A 58 -17.18 -1.76 -26.85
CA ILE A 58 -16.40 -2.26 -25.71
C ILE A 58 -17.33 -3.08 -24.82
N ARG A 59 -17.45 -4.38 -25.12
CA ARG A 59 -18.19 -5.35 -24.29
C ARG A 59 -17.40 -5.67 -23.01
N MET A 60 -17.39 -4.72 -22.08
CA MET A 60 -16.80 -4.82 -20.74
C MET A 60 -17.74 -4.21 -19.69
N GLU A 61 -17.56 -4.58 -18.43
CA GLU A 61 -18.26 -3.97 -17.29
C GLU A 61 -17.33 -3.77 -16.09
N CYS A 62 -17.63 -2.79 -15.24
CA CYS A 62 -16.84 -2.49 -14.04
C CYS A 62 -17.38 -3.22 -12.81
N VAL A 63 -16.54 -4.05 -12.17
CA VAL A 63 -16.85 -4.74 -10.90
C VAL A 63 -16.04 -4.08 -9.78
N ALA A 64 -16.70 -3.79 -8.65
CA ALA A 64 -16.01 -3.28 -7.47
C ALA A 64 -15.47 -4.39 -6.58
N GLY A 65 -14.16 -4.37 -6.32
CA GLY A 65 -13.57 -4.94 -5.11
C GLY A 65 -13.35 -3.84 -4.07
N ARG A 66 -13.19 -4.18 -2.79
CA ARG A 66 -12.82 -3.22 -1.73
C ARG A 66 -11.58 -2.41 -2.10
N ASP A 67 -10.57 -3.10 -2.63
CA ASP A 67 -9.24 -2.60 -3.01
C ASP A 67 -8.60 -3.55 -4.06
N ARG A 68 -7.38 -3.27 -4.55
CA ARG A 68 -6.71 -4.16 -5.55
C ARG A 68 -6.50 -5.58 -5.00
N VAL A 69 -6.21 -5.75 -3.71
CA VAL A 69 -6.02 -7.08 -3.08
C VAL A 69 -7.34 -7.87 -3.03
N ASP A 70 -8.46 -7.19 -2.86
CA ASP A 70 -9.81 -7.74 -3.03
C ASP A 70 -10.11 -8.10 -4.50
N CYS A 71 -9.74 -7.22 -5.44
CA CYS A 71 -9.92 -7.48 -6.87
C CYS A 71 -9.15 -8.71 -7.37
N LEU A 72 -7.95 -8.97 -6.84
CA LEU A 72 -7.26 -10.24 -7.07
C LEU A 72 -8.12 -11.43 -6.60
N GLU A 73 -8.77 -11.33 -5.45
CA GLU A 73 -9.63 -12.39 -4.91
C GLU A 73 -10.90 -12.58 -5.75
N LEU A 74 -11.46 -11.50 -6.29
CA LEU A 74 -12.59 -11.57 -7.21
C LEU A 74 -12.21 -12.23 -8.55
N ILE A 75 -10.97 -12.09 -9.03
CA ILE A 75 -10.47 -12.82 -10.22
C ILE A 75 -10.30 -14.33 -9.92
N GLU A 76 -9.67 -14.66 -8.79
CA GLU A 76 -9.51 -16.03 -8.30
C GLU A 76 -10.86 -16.74 -8.07
N GLN A 77 -11.88 -15.99 -7.64
CA GLN A 77 -13.26 -16.46 -7.45
C GLN A 77 -14.15 -16.37 -8.70
N ARG A 78 -13.60 -16.04 -9.89
CA ARG A 78 -14.34 -15.86 -11.16
C ARG A 78 -15.48 -14.83 -11.11
N LYS A 79 -15.42 -13.89 -10.18
CA LYS A 79 -16.34 -12.74 -10.04
C LYS A 79 -15.88 -11.52 -10.86
N ALA A 80 -14.61 -11.46 -11.21
CA ALA A 80 -14.05 -10.54 -12.20
C ALA A 80 -13.09 -11.27 -13.15
N ASP A 81 -12.70 -10.62 -14.26
CA ASP A 81 -11.87 -11.23 -15.29
C ASP A 81 -10.50 -10.57 -15.45
N VAL A 82 -10.39 -9.26 -15.22
CA VAL A 82 -9.17 -8.49 -15.47
C VAL A 82 -8.97 -7.37 -14.44
N LEU A 83 -7.72 -7.04 -14.11
CA LEU A 83 -7.34 -5.96 -13.18
C LEU A 83 -6.12 -5.19 -13.72
N ALA A 84 -6.13 -3.86 -13.57
CA ALA A 84 -4.96 -3.00 -13.78
C ALA A 84 -4.00 -3.09 -12.59
N THR A 85 -2.71 -3.34 -12.85
CA THR A 85 -1.73 -3.80 -11.85
C THR A 85 -0.35 -3.18 -11.99
N GLU A 86 0.37 -3.15 -10.88
CA GLU A 86 1.82 -2.98 -10.83
C GLU A 86 2.54 -4.32 -10.63
N PRO A 87 3.87 -4.41 -10.87
CA PRO A 87 4.67 -5.59 -10.54
C PRO A 87 4.50 -6.08 -9.09
N GLU A 88 4.23 -5.16 -8.17
CA GLU A 88 3.97 -5.45 -6.77
C GLU A 88 2.57 -6.05 -6.50
N ASP A 89 1.60 -5.92 -7.42
CA ASP A 89 0.33 -6.67 -7.37
C ASP A 89 0.47 -8.04 -8.03
N MET A 90 1.23 -8.10 -9.14
CA MET A 90 1.63 -9.36 -9.79
C MET A 90 2.35 -10.30 -8.81
N TYR A 91 3.11 -9.76 -7.86
CA TYR A 91 3.75 -10.50 -6.77
C TYR A 91 2.75 -11.15 -5.80
N ILE A 92 1.67 -10.44 -5.46
CA ILE A 92 0.59 -10.98 -4.62
C ILE A 92 -0.19 -12.06 -5.39
N ALA A 93 -0.41 -11.84 -6.69
CA ALA A 93 -1.14 -12.75 -7.57
C ALA A 93 -0.49 -14.15 -7.64
N TYR A 94 0.82 -14.26 -7.86
CA TYR A 94 1.47 -15.59 -7.92
C TYR A 94 1.63 -16.28 -6.56
N HIS A 95 1.52 -15.54 -5.45
CA HIS A 95 1.54 -16.11 -4.09
C HIS A 95 0.17 -16.66 -3.64
N ARG A 96 -0.82 -16.73 -4.53
CA ARG A 96 -2.17 -17.24 -4.24
C ARG A 96 -2.36 -18.65 -4.78
N LYS A 97 -3.27 -19.38 -4.14
CA LYS A 97 -3.26 -20.86 -4.08
C LYS A 97 -3.45 -21.56 -5.43
N ASN A 98 -3.99 -20.85 -6.42
CA ASN A 98 -4.40 -21.43 -7.69
C ASN A 98 -3.44 -21.12 -8.87
N GLU A 99 -2.44 -20.23 -8.69
CA GLU A 99 -1.48 -19.78 -9.75
C GLU A 99 -2.14 -19.40 -11.11
N ASP A 100 -3.41 -19.03 -11.08
CA ASP A 100 -4.34 -18.92 -12.23
C ASP A 100 -4.28 -17.56 -12.95
N TYR A 101 -3.41 -16.66 -12.52
CA TYR A 101 -3.26 -15.32 -13.10
C TYR A 101 -2.31 -15.33 -14.29
N ARG A 102 -2.56 -14.47 -15.29
CA ARG A 102 -1.67 -14.26 -16.44
C ARG A 102 -1.50 -12.76 -16.70
N VAL A 103 -0.27 -12.29 -16.91
CA VAL A 103 0.08 -10.94 -17.37
C VAL A 103 -0.14 -10.88 -18.88
N ILE A 104 -1.06 -10.02 -19.32
CA ILE A 104 -1.58 -10.01 -20.70
C ILE A 104 -1.21 -8.76 -21.50
N SER A 105 -0.88 -7.65 -20.83
CA SER A 105 -0.44 -6.40 -21.48
C SER A 105 0.39 -5.56 -20.54
N GLU A 106 1.11 -4.58 -21.11
CA GLU A 106 1.98 -3.65 -20.40
C GLU A 106 1.53 -2.21 -20.63
N ILE A 107 1.68 -1.38 -19.61
CA ILE A 107 1.46 0.07 -19.61
C ILE A 107 2.84 0.72 -19.57
N ARG A 108 3.34 1.07 -20.76
CA ARG A 108 4.67 1.70 -20.98
C ARG A 108 4.56 3.23 -21.03
N THR A 109 5.67 3.93 -21.20
CA THR A 109 5.69 5.38 -21.48
C THR A 109 5.96 5.66 -22.95
N GLN A 110 5.53 6.80 -23.49
CA GLN A 110 5.85 7.21 -24.85
C GLN A 110 7.37 7.37 -25.10
N GLN A 111 8.15 7.70 -24.05
CA GLN A 111 9.61 7.80 -24.13
C GLN A 111 10.28 6.41 -24.24
N ASP A 112 9.82 5.44 -23.45
CA ASP A 112 10.48 4.14 -23.27
C ASP A 112 9.61 2.99 -23.81
N LYS A 113 8.74 3.27 -24.81
CA LYS A 113 7.73 2.34 -25.34
C LYS A 113 8.29 1.04 -25.89
N ASP A 114 9.54 1.05 -26.37
CA ASP A 114 10.24 -0.10 -26.92
C ASP A 114 11.18 -0.78 -25.90
N ALA A 115 11.26 -0.25 -24.66
CA ALA A 115 12.10 -0.80 -23.60
C ALA A 115 11.40 -1.99 -22.91
N ALA A 116 12.15 -3.07 -22.69
CA ALA A 116 11.62 -4.28 -22.03
C ALA A 116 11.22 -4.07 -20.55
N PHE A 117 11.72 -3.02 -19.90
CA PHE A 117 11.54 -2.77 -18.46
C PHE A 117 11.39 -1.26 -18.16
N ARG A 118 10.62 -0.94 -17.10
CA ARG A 118 10.28 0.43 -16.67
C ARG A 118 11.47 1.21 -16.09
N TYR A 119 12.42 0.51 -15.48
CA TYR A 119 13.76 1.03 -15.24
C TYR A 119 14.76 -0.11 -15.04
N GLU A 120 15.99 0.16 -15.46
CA GLU A 120 17.14 -0.73 -15.32
C GLU A 120 18.14 -0.13 -14.33
N GLY A 121 18.26 -0.72 -13.14
CA GLY A 121 19.31 -0.39 -12.18
C GLY A 121 20.65 -0.99 -12.63
N ILE A 122 21.74 -0.26 -12.44
CA ILE A 122 23.08 -0.67 -12.91
C ILE A 122 24.16 -0.41 -11.86
N ILE A 123 25.33 -1.01 -12.09
CA ILE A 123 26.59 -0.65 -11.47
C ILE A 123 27.45 0.02 -12.56
N LEU A 124 28.01 1.18 -12.25
CA LEU A 124 28.91 1.92 -13.14
C LEU A 124 30.29 2.01 -12.49
N VAL A 125 31.34 1.72 -13.25
CA VAL A 125 32.75 1.85 -12.83
C VAL A 125 33.55 2.57 -13.92
N LYS A 126 34.70 3.15 -13.53
CA LYS A 126 35.67 3.66 -14.51
C LYS A 126 36.33 2.48 -15.25
N LYS A 127 36.68 2.67 -16.52
CA LYS A 127 37.22 1.62 -17.41
C LYS A 127 38.58 1.08 -16.96
N ASP A 128 39.42 1.95 -16.41
CA ASP A 128 40.71 1.67 -15.78
C ASP A 128 40.61 1.02 -14.39
N SER A 129 39.44 1.09 -13.72
CA SER A 129 39.23 0.52 -12.39
C SER A 129 39.62 -0.97 -12.30
N PRO A 130 40.16 -1.43 -11.16
CA PRO A 130 40.43 -2.85 -10.91
C PRO A 130 39.17 -3.68 -10.59
N ILE A 131 38.01 -3.05 -10.33
CA ILE A 131 36.79 -3.73 -9.85
C ILE A 131 36.11 -4.51 -10.98
N ARG A 132 36.39 -5.82 -11.08
CA ARG A 132 35.81 -6.75 -12.06
C ARG A 132 34.69 -7.62 -11.46
N THR A 133 34.55 -7.70 -10.13
CA THR A 133 33.51 -8.51 -9.47
C THR A 133 32.79 -7.78 -8.34
N LEU A 134 31.62 -8.28 -7.93
CA LEU A 134 30.87 -7.74 -6.79
C LEU A 134 31.68 -7.81 -5.48
N GLN A 135 32.51 -8.85 -5.30
CA GLN A 135 33.38 -9.01 -4.13
C GLN A 135 34.40 -7.88 -4.01
N GLN A 136 34.89 -7.34 -5.14
CA GLN A 136 35.83 -6.22 -5.20
C GLN A 136 35.18 -4.85 -4.94
N LEU A 137 33.86 -4.79 -4.71
CA LEU A 137 33.20 -3.59 -4.18
C LEU A 137 33.52 -3.37 -2.69
N ARG A 138 33.98 -4.41 -1.99
CA ARG A 138 34.41 -4.32 -0.58
C ARG A 138 35.68 -3.46 -0.48
N GLY A 139 35.61 -2.40 0.31
CA GLY A 139 36.66 -1.41 0.49
C GLY A 139 36.61 -0.24 -0.50
N ALA A 140 35.80 -0.32 -1.55
CA ALA A 140 35.71 0.73 -2.57
C ALA A 140 35.01 2.01 -2.06
N LYS A 141 35.17 3.10 -2.82
CA LYS A 141 34.50 4.38 -2.65
C LYS A 141 33.19 4.44 -3.46
N SER A 142 32.03 4.54 -2.80
CA SER A 142 30.72 4.32 -3.44
C SER A 142 29.81 5.54 -3.56
N CYS A 143 29.24 5.74 -4.74
CA CYS A 143 28.31 6.83 -5.04
C CYS A 143 26.88 6.32 -5.14
N HIS A 144 26.01 6.75 -4.22
CA HIS A 144 24.62 6.29 -4.12
C HIS A 144 23.65 7.41 -4.48
N THR A 145 22.53 7.09 -5.15
CA THR A 145 21.50 8.10 -5.43
C THR A 145 20.85 8.70 -4.18
N GLY A 146 21.02 8.05 -3.02
CA GLY A 146 20.59 8.48 -1.68
C GLY A 146 19.85 7.37 -0.90
N PHE A 147 19.75 7.55 0.42
CA PHE A 147 19.12 6.64 1.37
C PHE A 147 17.65 6.34 1.00
N GLY A 148 17.21 5.10 1.24
CA GLY A 148 15.83 4.66 1.00
C GLY A 148 15.42 4.52 -0.48
N ARG A 149 16.27 4.89 -1.45
CA ARG A 149 15.97 4.82 -2.89
C ARG A 149 16.23 3.44 -3.48
N ASN A 150 15.54 3.10 -4.57
CA ASN A 150 15.59 1.76 -5.16
C ASN A 150 16.99 1.44 -5.75
N VAL A 151 17.32 1.95 -6.94
CA VAL A 151 18.56 1.57 -7.66
C VAL A 151 19.86 1.97 -6.94
N GLY A 152 19.81 2.99 -6.08
CA GLY A 152 20.98 3.53 -5.38
C GLY A 152 21.17 3.06 -3.95
N TYR A 153 20.22 2.36 -3.34
CA TYR A 153 20.34 1.91 -1.94
C TYR A 153 19.72 0.53 -1.73
N LYS A 154 18.40 0.36 -1.92
CA LYS A 154 17.69 -0.91 -1.67
C LYS A 154 18.19 -2.05 -2.55
N ILE A 155 18.30 -1.82 -3.86
CA ILE A 155 18.78 -2.82 -4.83
C ILE A 155 20.24 -3.23 -4.53
N PRO A 156 21.21 -2.30 -4.37
CA PRO A 156 22.57 -2.65 -3.98
C PRO A 156 22.64 -3.49 -2.70
N ILE A 157 21.94 -3.10 -1.63
CA ILE A 157 21.94 -3.85 -0.36
C ILE A 157 21.37 -5.26 -0.57
N THR A 158 20.24 -5.37 -1.27
CA THR A 158 19.56 -6.65 -1.52
C THR A 158 20.46 -7.60 -2.31
N LYS A 159 20.97 -7.16 -3.46
CA LYS A 159 21.78 -8.02 -4.34
C LYS A 159 23.11 -8.40 -3.70
N LEU A 160 23.77 -7.48 -2.99
CA LEU A 160 25.00 -7.79 -2.24
C LEU A 160 24.74 -8.69 -1.01
N LYS A 161 23.57 -8.59 -0.35
CA LYS A 161 23.16 -9.50 0.73
C LYS A 161 22.91 -10.92 0.20
N ASN A 162 22.11 -11.04 -0.86
CA ASN A 162 21.70 -12.33 -1.41
C ASN A 162 22.88 -13.08 -2.07
N THR A 163 23.83 -12.35 -2.68
CA THR A 163 25.10 -12.91 -3.17
C THR A 163 26.15 -13.15 -2.07
N HIS A 164 25.80 -12.95 -0.79
CA HIS A 164 26.64 -13.14 0.40
C HIS A 164 27.91 -12.24 0.45
N VAL A 165 27.99 -11.24 -0.42
CA VAL A 165 29.11 -10.28 -0.53
C VAL A 165 29.06 -9.26 0.63
N LEU A 166 27.88 -8.73 0.90
CA LEU A 166 27.55 -7.87 2.03
C LEU A 166 26.93 -8.72 3.14
N LYS A 167 27.58 -8.81 4.30
CA LYS A 167 26.99 -9.41 5.50
C LYS A 167 26.28 -8.31 6.28
N VAL A 168 24.97 -8.44 6.45
CA VAL A 168 24.21 -7.53 7.31
C VAL A 168 24.38 -7.97 8.77
N SER A 169 24.61 -7.02 9.68
CA SER A 169 24.69 -7.29 11.12
C SER A 169 23.39 -7.93 11.63
N ALA A 170 23.47 -8.84 12.61
CA ALA A 170 22.32 -9.47 13.27
C ALA A 170 22.08 -8.96 14.71
N ASP A 171 22.71 -7.84 15.07
CA ASP A 171 22.67 -7.26 16.41
C ASP A 171 21.26 -6.74 16.78
N PRO A 172 20.59 -7.27 17.82
CA PRO A 172 19.25 -6.86 18.23
C PRO A 172 19.21 -5.54 19.01
N GLN A 173 20.35 -5.01 19.47
CA GLN A 173 20.41 -3.78 20.27
C GLN A 173 20.38 -2.50 19.43
N ILE A 174 20.37 -2.63 18.10
CA ILE A 174 20.31 -1.52 17.13
C ILE A 174 19.11 -1.66 16.18
N SER A 175 18.69 -0.57 15.55
CA SER A 175 17.54 -0.59 14.63
C SER A 175 17.83 -1.35 13.32
N ALA A 176 16.78 -1.74 12.58
CA ALA A 176 16.95 -2.34 11.25
C ALA A 176 17.70 -1.42 10.27
N THR A 177 17.38 -0.12 10.30
CA THR A 177 18.09 0.92 9.54
C THR A 177 19.56 1.01 9.95
N GLU A 178 19.84 0.99 11.25
CA GLU A 178 21.21 1.04 11.76
C GLU A 178 22.03 -0.21 11.41
N ARG A 179 21.39 -1.39 11.33
CA ARG A 179 22.02 -2.60 10.77
C ARG A 179 22.42 -2.41 9.31
N GLU A 180 21.57 -1.79 8.47
CA GLU A 180 21.93 -1.47 7.07
C GLU A 180 23.07 -0.46 6.98
N LEU A 181 22.99 0.65 7.73
CA LEU A 181 24.02 1.71 7.75
C LEU A 181 25.37 1.19 8.26
N LYS A 182 25.38 0.44 9.37
CA LYS A 182 26.59 -0.21 9.91
C LYS A 182 27.23 -1.12 8.87
N SER A 183 26.43 -1.97 8.24
CA SER A 183 26.94 -2.96 7.28
C SER A 183 27.48 -2.31 6.00
N LEU A 184 26.88 -1.21 5.54
CA LEU A 184 27.44 -0.39 4.45
C LEU A 184 28.73 0.34 4.87
N SER A 185 28.76 0.91 6.08
CA SER A 185 29.90 1.65 6.63
C SER A 185 31.13 0.74 6.85
N GLU A 186 30.90 -0.53 7.18
CA GLU A 186 31.92 -1.59 7.30
C GLU A 186 32.28 -2.25 5.94
N PHE A 187 31.54 -1.94 4.86
CA PHE A 187 31.74 -2.52 3.53
C PHE A 187 32.43 -1.56 2.55
N PHE A 188 32.07 -0.27 2.54
CA PHE A 188 32.70 0.77 1.72
C PHE A 188 33.61 1.66 2.57
N THR A 189 34.78 2.05 2.07
CA THR A 189 35.69 2.91 2.86
C THR A 189 35.13 4.31 3.04
N GLN A 190 34.56 4.86 1.97
CA GLN A 190 33.84 6.14 1.95
C GLN A 190 32.65 6.03 0.98
N SER A 191 31.58 6.77 1.23
CA SER A 191 30.45 6.87 0.30
C SER A 191 29.94 8.30 0.17
N CYS A 192 29.11 8.54 -0.84
CA CYS A 192 28.06 9.55 -0.72
C CYS A 192 26.70 8.86 -0.67
N LEU A 193 26.04 8.93 0.49
CA LEU A 193 24.71 8.40 0.76
C LEU A 193 23.88 9.45 1.51
N VAL A 194 23.43 10.49 0.82
CA VAL A 194 22.58 11.53 1.43
C VAL A 194 21.19 11.02 1.82
N GLY A 195 20.55 11.74 2.75
CA GLY A 195 19.11 11.66 2.99
C GLY A 195 18.78 11.55 4.48
N THR A 196 17.49 11.53 4.81
CA THR A 196 17.00 11.36 6.18
C THR A 196 17.02 9.87 6.55
N TYR A 197 17.98 9.48 7.41
CA TYR A 197 18.16 8.12 7.92
C TYR A 197 17.16 7.78 9.03
N SER A 198 16.72 8.78 9.80
CA SER A 198 15.67 8.65 10.81
C SER A 198 14.72 9.85 10.74
N THR A 199 13.42 9.62 10.94
CA THR A 199 12.42 10.69 11.08
C THR A 199 12.63 11.54 12.33
N HIS A 200 13.36 11.03 13.33
CA HIS A 200 13.74 11.75 14.54
C HIS A 200 15.09 12.49 14.33
N PRO A 201 15.13 13.85 14.34
CA PRO A 201 16.33 14.61 13.94
C PRO A 201 17.58 14.33 14.78
N ASP A 202 17.44 14.14 16.09
CA ASP A 202 18.60 13.81 16.95
C ASP A 202 19.16 12.42 16.63
N THR A 203 18.30 11.43 16.37
CA THR A 203 18.71 10.09 15.92
C THR A 203 19.38 10.15 14.55
N ASP A 204 18.84 10.93 13.61
CA ASP A 204 19.42 11.12 12.28
C ASP A 204 20.83 11.72 12.36
N ARG A 205 21.00 12.78 13.15
CA ARG A 205 22.30 13.42 13.42
C ARG A 205 23.28 12.45 14.08
N LEU A 206 22.82 11.64 15.03
CA LEU A 206 23.66 10.64 15.71
C LEU A 206 24.08 9.51 14.76
N LEU A 207 23.18 9.01 13.91
CA LEU A 207 23.50 8.00 12.90
C LEU A 207 24.50 8.54 11.86
N LYS A 208 24.28 9.75 11.32
CA LYS A 208 25.24 10.41 10.42
C LYS A 208 26.61 10.58 11.07
N LYS A 209 26.68 11.05 12.33
CA LYS A 209 27.94 11.20 13.06
C LYS A 209 28.64 9.85 13.33
N LYS A 210 27.88 8.78 13.61
CA LYS A 210 28.40 7.43 13.88
C LYS A 210 28.93 6.74 12.62
N TYR A 211 28.30 7.00 11.47
CA TYR A 211 28.63 6.39 10.17
C TYR A 211 29.10 7.45 9.16
N ALA A 212 29.89 8.42 9.61
CA ALA A 212 30.26 9.61 8.83
C ALA A 212 30.99 9.30 7.52
N ASN A 213 31.62 8.13 7.40
CA ASN A 213 32.23 7.69 6.15
C ASN A 213 31.22 7.51 5.01
N LEU A 214 29.95 7.21 5.31
CA LEU A 214 28.86 7.14 4.32
C LEU A 214 28.52 8.50 3.67
N CYS A 215 28.99 9.59 4.26
CA CYS A 215 28.78 10.96 3.80
C CYS A 215 30.04 11.61 3.20
N ALA A 216 31.20 10.99 3.34
CA ALA A 216 32.51 11.58 3.09
C ALA A 216 32.84 11.91 1.61
N LEU A 217 32.06 11.41 0.65
CA LEU A 217 32.18 11.73 -0.78
C LEU A 217 31.11 12.73 -1.28
N CYS A 218 30.19 13.17 -0.42
CA CYS A 218 29.15 14.12 -0.80
C CYS A 218 29.71 15.55 -0.96
N GLU A 219 28.97 16.43 -1.63
CA GLU A 219 29.33 17.85 -1.75
C GLU A 219 29.44 18.53 -0.38
N LYS A 220 28.56 18.15 0.56
CA LYS A 220 28.52 18.69 1.93
C LYS A 220 28.45 17.55 2.96
N PRO A 221 29.57 16.89 3.31
CA PRO A 221 29.58 15.72 4.20
C PRO A 221 28.92 15.95 5.57
N GLU A 222 29.06 17.14 6.16
CA GLU A 222 28.42 17.52 7.43
C GLU A 222 26.89 17.67 7.34
N GLN A 223 26.35 17.91 6.14
CA GLN A 223 24.90 18.01 5.92
C GLN A 223 24.32 16.65 5.48
N CYS A 224 24.99 15.97 4.54
CA CYS A 224 24.64 14.64 4.04
C CYS A 224 23.14 14.49 3.73
N ASN A 225 22.54 15.50 3.12
CA ASN A 225 21.12 15.57 2.79
C ASN A 225 20.91 16.36 1.48
N TYR A 226 19.72 16.29 0.91
CA TYR A 226 19.39 17.04 -0.31
C TYR A 226 19.22 18.55 -0.02
N PRO A 227 19.59 19.44 -0.95
CA PRO A 227 20.26 19.19 -2.23
C PRO A 227 21.79 19.08 -2.10
N ASP A 228 22.36 18.06 -2.75
CA ASP A 228 23.78 17.79 -2.82
C ASP A 228 24.16 17.36 -4.25
N LYS A 229 25.18 18.00 -4.84
CA LYS A 229 25.63 17.78 -6.23
C LYS A 229 26.06 16.35 -6.56
N PHE A 230 26.42 15.54 -5.56
CA PHE A 230 26.81 14.14 -5.71
C PHE A 230 25.69 13.15 -5.35
N SER A 231 24.49 13.64 -5.05
CA SER A 231 23.26 12.85 -4.87
C SER A 231 22.38 12.82 -6.13
N GLY A 232 21.35 11.96 -6.16
CA GLY A 232 20.50 11.82 -7.34
C GLY A 232 21.00 10.77 -8.33
N TYR A 233 20.28 10.61 -9.44
CA TYR A 233 20.65 9.61 -10.46
C TYR A 233 21.86 10.08 -11.30
N ASP A 234 21.90 11.36 -11.63
CA ASP A 234 23.03 12.04 -12.28
C ASP A 234 24.16 12.32 -11.30
N GLY A 235 23.88 12.85 -10.10
CA GLY A 235 24.94 13.16 -9.13
C GLY A 235 25.71 11.93 -8.64
N ALA A 236 25.08 10.75 -8.57
CA ALA A 236 25.81 9.51 -8.33
C ALA A 236 26.81 9.17 -9.45
N ILE A 237 26.48 9.46 -10.72
CA ILE A 237 27.41 9.31 -11.85
C ILE A 237 28.50 10.40 -11.79
N ARG A 238 28.11 11.64 -11.49
CA ARG A 238 28.99 12.80 -11.30
C ARG A 238 30.00 12.59 -10.16
N CYS A 239 29.62 11.87 -9.11
CA CYS A 239 30.44 11.49 -7.97
C CYS A 239 31.53 10.46 -8.35
N LEU A 240 31.23 9.58 -9.30
CA LEU A 240 32.22 8.69 -9.92
C LEU A 240 33.12 9.46 -10.90
N ASP A 241 32.55 10.23 -11.82
CA ASP A 241 33.27 10.96 -12.88
C ASP A 241 34.16 12.08 -12.31
N LYS A 242 33.55 13.08 -11.65
CA LYS A 242 34.19 14.32 -11.17
C LYS A 242 34.56 14.28 -9.68
N GLY A 243 34.11 13.29 -8.94
CA GLY A 243 34.40 13.08 -7.52
C GLY A 243 35.46 12.00 -7.27
N GLN A 244 35.57 11.57 -6.02
CA GLN A 244 36.48 10.48 -5.62
C GLN A 244 35.83 9.09 -5.64
N GLY A 245 34.70 8.92 -6.36
CA GLY A 245 34.06 7.61 -6.49
C GLY A 245 34.88 6.62 -7.33
N GLU A 246 34.71 5.34 -7.00
CA GLU A 246 35.24 4.18 -7.72
C GLU A 246 34.11 3.31 -8.30
N VAL A 247 32.93 3.34 -7.67
CA VAL A 247 31.68 2.75 -8.16
C VAL A 247 30.49 3.69 -7.97
N ALA A 248 29.54 3.70 -8.91
CA ALA A 248 28.26 4.37 -8.78
C ALA A 248 27.06 3.44 -9.04
N PHE A 249 25.99 3.65 -8.28
CA PHE A 249 24.73 2.93 -8.42
C PHE A 249 23.64 3.89 -8.93
N SER A 250 23.16 3.67 -10.16
CA SER A 250 22.18 4.55 -10.84
C SER A 250 21.30 3.75 -11.82
N LYS A 251 20.67 4.40 -12.82
CA LYS A 251 19.85 3.76 -13.86
C LYS A 251 20.24 4.15 -15.29
N VAL A 252 20.06 3.23 -16.24
CA VAL A 252 20.46 3.36 -17.66
C VAL A 252 20.00 4.67 -18.31
N GLN A 253 18.74 5.09 -18.08
CA GLN A 253 18.19 6.34 -18.62
C GLN A 253 19.00 7.59 -18.24
N TYR A 254 19.60 7.63 -17.04
CA TYR A 254 20.42 8.76 -16.59
C TYR A 254 21.86 8.66 -17.07
N ILE A 255 22.40 7.46 -17.28
CA ILE A 255 23.67 7.27 -18.03
C ILE A 255 23.51 7.79 -19.45
N LYS A 256 22.41 7.46 -20.13
CA LYS A 256 22.11 7.98 -21.48
C LYS A 256 22.08 9.51 -21.50
N LYS A 257 21.40 10.15 -20.55
CA LYS A 257 21.39 11.63 -20.42
C LYS A 257 22.76 12.21 -20.09
N TYR A 258 23.46 11.67 -19.09
CA TYR A 258 24.76 12.19 -18.61
C TYR A 258 25.87 12.17 -19.67
N PHE A 259 25.84 11.16 -20.54
CA PHE A 259 26.83 10.95 -21.60
C PHE A 259 26.33 11.28 -23.02
N GLY A 260 25.13 11.88 -23.18
CA GLY A 260 24.58 12.27 -24.48
C GLY A 260 24.27 11.11 -25.45
N LEU A 261 23.95 9.93 -24.93
CA LEU A 261 23.74 8.71 -25.73
C LEU A 261 22.33 8.61 -26.33
N PRO A 262 22.14 7.84 -27.43
CA PRO A 262 20.82 7.58 -28.02
C PRO A 262 19.78 7.09 -27.01
N GLY A 263 18.60 7.71 -27.05
CA GLY A 263 17.51 7.47 -26.10
C GLY A 263 17.56 8.32 -24.82
N ALA A 264 18.42 9.33 -24.74
CA ALA A 264 18.37 10.35 -23.68
C ALA A 264 17.01 11.11 -23.64
N GLY A 265 16.37 11.30 -24.80
CA GLY A 265 15.17 12.13 -25.00
C GLY A 265 15.51 13.48 -25.65
N PRO A 266 14.52 14.20 -26.21
CA PRO A 266 14.77 15.48 -26.88
C PRO A 266 15.20 16.57 -25.89
N ASP A 267 14.58 16.61 -24.71
CA ASP A 267 14.87 17.60 -23.64
C ASP A 267 16.06 17.18 -22.75
N ALA A 268 17.04 16.47 -23.30
CA ALA A 268 18.23 16.07 -22.57
C ALA A 268 19.20 17.26 -22.42
N PRO A 269 19.80 17.46 -21.23
CA PRO A 269 20.85 18.46 -21.06
C PRO A 269 22.11 18.06 -21.85
N PRO A 270 23.03 19.00 -22.13
CA PRO A 270 24.34 18.69 -22.69
C PRO A 270 25.10 17.64 -21.86
N ALA A 271 25.86 16.78 -22.53
CA ALA A 271 26.65 15.73 -21.87
C ALA A 271 27.72 16.32 -20.94
N GLU A 272 27.90 15.71 -19.77
CA GLU A 272 28.86 16.16 -18.74
C GLU A 272 30.18 15.38 -18.74
N GLY A 273 30.21 14.19 -19.34
CA GLY A 273 31.37 13.29 -19.34
C GLY A 273 31.54 12.53 -20.66
N ASN A 274 32.70 11.91 -20.85
CA ASN A 274 32.92 11.00 -21.99
C ASN A 274 32.45 9.57 -21.62
N PRO A 275 31.49 8.97 -22.35
CA PRO A 275 31.09 7.57 -22.13
C PRO A 275 32.24 6.57 -22.24
N GLU A 276 33.26 6.82 -23.06
CA GLU A 276 34.38 5.88 -23.29
C GLU A 276 35.23 5.60 -22.05
N ASN A 277 35.13 6.44 -21.02
CA ASN A 277 35.84 6.32 -19.75
C ASN A 277 35.15 5.36 -18.76
N PHE A 278 33.94 4.87 -19.07
CA PHE A 278 33.11 4.11 -18.13
C PHE A 278 32.58 2.80 -18.71
N GLU A 279 32.34 1.85 -17.81
CA GLU A 279 31.81 0.53 -18.13
C GLU A 279 30.71 0.15 -17.12
N TYR A 280 29.68 -0.54 -17.59
CA TYR A 280 28.78 -1.28 -16.71
C TYR A 280 29.56 -2.44 -16.08
N LEU A 281 29.41 -2.65 -14.77
CA LEU A 281 29.83 -3.88 -14.09
C LEU A 281 28.62 -4.81 -13.93
N CYS A 282 28.78 -6.06 -14.37
CA CYS A 282 27.72 -7.06 -14.44
C CYS A 282 27.80 -8.07 -13.27
N GLU A 283 26.68 -8.72 -12.93
CA GLU A 283 26.66 -9.73 -11.84
C GLU A 283 27.50 -10.98 -12.16
N ASP A 284 27.66 -11.30 -13.46
CA ASP A 284 28.51 -12.38 -13.98
C ASP A 284 30.02 -12.05 -13.93
N GLY A 285 30.41 -10.88 -13.43
CA GLY A 285 31.81 -10.40 -13.41
C GLY A 285 32.33 -9.92 -14.77
N THR A 286 31.50 -9.90 -15.82
CA THR A 286 31.83 -9.23 -17.07
C THR A 286 31.70 -7.71 -16.92
N ARG A 287 32.25 -6.98 -17.88
CA ARG A 287 32.00 -5.55 -18.08
C ARG A 287 31.54 -5.27 -19.49
N ARG A 288 30.73 -4.21 -19.66
CA ARG A 288 30.18 -3.81 -20.96
C ARG A 288 30.33 -2.29 -21.14
N PRO A 289 30.70 -1.78 -22.32
CA PRO A 289 30.81 -0.34 -22.55
C PRO A 289 29.43 0.33 -22.43
N VAL A 290 29.37 1.55 -21.88
CA VAL A 290 28.09 2.22 -21.63
C VAL A 290 27.28 2.56 -22.90
N THR A 291 27.95 2.57 -24.05
CA THR A 291 27.35 2.73 -25.38
C THR A 291 26.64 1.48 -25.91
N GLY A 292 26.90 0.30 -25.32
CA GLY A 292 26.25 -0.96 -25.68
C GLY A 292 25.05 -1.32 -24.79
N PRO A 293 24.46 -2.52 -24.99
CA PRO A 293 23.40 -3.04 -24.12
C PRO A 293 23.87 -3.15 -22.66
N ALA A 294 23.08 -2.58 -21.74
CA ALA A 294 23.36 -2.64 -20.32
C ALA A 294 23.29 -4.07 -19.77
N CYS A 295 24.03 -4.32 -18.69
CA CYS A 295 23.81 -5.48 -17.83
C CYS A 295 23.17 -5.01 -16.52
N SER A 296 21.83 -4.96 -16.52
CA SER A 296 21.07 -4.49 -15.37
C SER A 296 20.87 -5.58 -14.33
N TRP A 297 21.48 -5.41 -13.15
CA TRP A 297 21.37 -6.34 -12.00
C TRP A 297 20.01 -6.31 -11.27
N ALA A 298 19.15 -5.34 -11.58
CA ALA A 298 17.77 -5.32 -11.12
C ALA A 298 16.93 -4.39 -12.01
N GLN A 299 15.88 -4.95 -12.60
CA GLN A 299 15.01 -4.26 -13.57
C GLN A 299 13.61 -4.18 -12.94
N ARG A 300 12.89 -3.05 -13.00
CA ARG A 300 11.44 -3.04 -12.65
C ARG A 300 10.65 -3.34 -13.91
N PRO A 301 9.79 -4.38 -13.93
CA PRO A 301 8.86 -4.61 -15.04
C PRO A 301 7.91 -3.44 -15.25
N TRP A 302 7.16 -3.47 -16.34
CA TRP A 302 6.10 -2.50 -16.55
C TRP A 302 4.90 -2.78 -15.63
N SER A 303 4.12 -1.73 -15.37
CA SER A 303 2.73 -1.91 -14.94
C SER A 303 1.95 -2.56 -16.10
N GLY A 304 0.78 -3.13 -15.86
CA GLY A 304 0.08 -3.88 -16.89
C GLY A 304 -1.30 -4.34 -16.47
N TYR A 305 -1.98 -5.11 -17.32
CA TYR A 305 -3.18 -5.82 -16.94
C TYR A 305 -2.88 -7.29 -16.70
N ILE A 306 -3.49 -7.87 -15.65
CA ILE A 306 -3.56 -9.32 -15.47
C ILE A 306 -4.99 -9.81 -15.62
N SER A 307 -5.15 -11.05 -16.05
CA SER A 307 -6.43 -11.74 -16.18
C SER A 307 -6.34 -13.16 -15.61
N ASN A 308 -7.46 -13.87 -15.45
CA ASN A 308 -7.45 -15.30 -15.15
C ASN A 308 -7.15 -16.14 -16.40
N GLU A 309 -6.60 -17.34 -16.23
CA GLU A 309 -6.21 -18.21 -17.34
C GLU A 309 -7.39 -18.59 -18.24
N GLN A 310 -8.57 -18.82 -17.68
CA GLN A 310 -9.77 -19.18 -18.46
C GLN A 310 -10.20 -18.08 -19.45
N ALA A 311 -9.98 -16.81 -19.10
CA ALA A 311 -10.30 -15.66 -19.94
C ALA A 311 -9.30 -15.44 -21.09
N VAL A 312 -8.12 -16.08 -21.05
CA VAL A 312 -7.04 -15.96 -22.06
C VAL A 312 -6.40 -17.30 -22.44
N HIS A 313 -7.14 -18.41 -22.30
CA HIS A 313 -6.66 -19.78 -22.50
C HIS A 313 -6.14 -20.04 -23.93
N ASN A 314 -6.65 -19.31 -24.93
CA ASN A 314 -6.14 -19.34 -26.29
C ASN A 314 -5.88 -17.93 -26.85
N SER A 315 -5.20 -17.86 -28.01
CA SER A 315 -4.82 -16.61 -28.65
C SER A 315 -6.01 -15.76 -29.14
N GLU A 316 -7.14 -16.37 -29.49
CA GLU A 316 -8.36 -15.65 -29.89
C GLU A 316 -8.96 -14.89 -28.69
N GLN A 317 -9.12 -15.57 -27.56
CA GLN A 317 -9.59 -14.96 -26.31
C GLN A 317 -8.61 -13.89 -25.80
N LEU A 318 -7.30 -14.17 -25.83
CA LEU A 318 -6.25 -13.21 -25.46
C LEU A 318 -6.34 -11.93 -26.32
N HIS A 319 -6.40 -12.06 -27.64
CA HIS A 319 -6.52 -10.91 -28.55
C HIS A 319 -7.86 -10.18 -28.39
N GLN A 320 -8.97 -10.89 -28.14
CA GLN A 320 -10.29 -10.30 -27.91
C GLN A 320 -10.29 -9.42 -26.64
N LEU A 321 -9.73 -9.92 -25.54
CA LEU A 321 -9.58 -9.16 -24.30
C LEU A 321 -8.60 -7.99 -24.48
N GLN A 322 -7.44 -8.23 -25.08
CA GLN A 322 -6.43 -7.18 -25.34
C GLN A 322 -7.00 -6.05 -26.20
N SER A 323 -7.74 -6.34 -27.27
CA SER A 323 -8.30 -5.30 -28.16
C SER A 323 -9.40 -4.47 -27.51
N ARG A 324 -10.14 -5.04 -26.54
CA ARG A 324 -11.12 -4.28 -25.74
C ARG A 324 -10.44 -3.40 -24.69
N LEU A 325 -9.40 -3.93 -24.02
CA LEU A 325 -8.55 -3.16 -23.10
C LEU A 325 -7.80 -2.02 -23.79
N GLU A 326 -7.30 -2.24 -25.01
CA GLU A 326 -6.59 -1.22 -25.80
C GLU A 326 -7.50 -0.04 -26.13
N ARG A 327 -8.76 -0.30 -26.52
CA ARG A 327 -9.76 0.75 -26.75
C ARG A 327 -10.11 1.48 -25.46
N PHE A 328 -10.40 0.76 -24.38
CA PHE A 328 -10.67 1.35 -23.07
C PHE A 328 -9.51 2.24 -22.59
N PHE A 329 -8.27 1.79 -22.82
CA PHE A 329 -7.07 2.56 -22.50
C PHE A 329 -6.93 3.82 -23.36
N ALA A 330 -7.16 3.71 -24.67
CA ALA A 330 -7.17 4.86 -25.59
C ALA A 330 -8.25 5.88 -25.23
N ASN A 331 -9.42 5.43 -24.80
CA ASN A 331 -10.52 6.31 -24.42
C ASN A 331 -10.26 6.97 -23.06
N GLY A 332 -9.65 6.26 -22.10
CA GLY A 332 -9.07 6.86 -20.90
C GLY A 332 -7.99 7.91 -21.17
N LEU A 333 -7.15 7.72 -22.21
CA LEU A 333 -6.20 8.75 -22.64
C LEU A 333 -6.90 10.00 -23.21
N GLN A 334 -8.08 9.88 -23.83
CA GLN A 334 -8.86 11.01 -24.35
C GLN A 334 -9.76 11.68 -23.31
N ALA A 335 -10.27 10.93 -22.32
CA ALA A 335 -11.22 11.38 -21.30
C ALA A 335 -10.90 12.76 -20.69
N GLN A 336 -11.92 13.61 -20.52
CA GLN A 336 -11.73 14.98 -20.02
C GLN A 336 -11.15 15.02 -18.60
N ASN A 337 -11.59 14.10 -17.74
CA ASN A 337 -11.07 13.94 -16.38
C ASN A 337 -9.80 13.05 -16.40
N LYS A 338 -8.63 13.67 -16.54
CA LYS A 338 -7.33 12.98 -16.55
C LYS A 338 -6.99 12.34 -15.21
N ASP A 339 -7.50 12.85 -14.09
CA ASP A 339 -7.24 12.29 -12.76
C ASP A 339 -8.00 10.97 -12.56
N ALA A 340 -9.25 10.88 -13.04
CA ALA A 340 -10.01 9.63 -13.09
C ALA A 340 -9.32 8.54 -13.93
N ALA A 341 -8.78 8.91 -15.10
CA ALA A 341 -7.99 8.00 -15.94
C ALA A 341 -6.68 7.58 -15.23
N ALA A 342 -5.99 8.53 -14.58
CA ALA A 342 -4.75 8.29 -13.84
C ALA A 342 -4.92 7.32 -12.66
N HIS A 343 -6.07 7.34 -11.97
CA HIS A 343 -6.44 6.37 -10.93
C HIS A 343 -6.51 4.92 -11.45
N LEU A 344 -6.85 4.73 -12.72
CA LEU A 344 -6.89 3.42 -13.39
C LEU A 344 -5.57 3.08 -14.12
N LEU A 345 -4.47 3.73 -13.70
CA LEU A 345 -3.10 3.65 -14.26
C LEU A 345 -2.95 4.26 -15.68
N ILE A 346 -3.97 4.90 -16.24
CA ILE A 346 -3.95 5.51 -17.58
C ILE A 346 -3.39 6.94 -17.48
N GLN A 347 -2.06 7.05 -17.44
CA GLN A 347 -1.35 8.34 -17.36
C GLN A 347 -1.28 9.03 -18.73
N PRO A 348 -1.29 10.38 -18.83
CA PRO A 348 -1.32 11.10 -20.12
C PRO A 348 -0.16 10.84 -21.09
N ASN A 349 0.95 10.27 -20.62
CA ASN A 349 2.10 9.89 -21.44
C ASN A 349 2.30 8.36 -21.55
N ALA A 350 1.30 7.57 -21.14
CA ALA A 350 1.36 6.12 -21.14
C ALA A 350 0.90 5.51 -22.47
N VAL A 351 1.38 4.29 -22.73
CA VAL A 351 1.16 3.55 -23.98
C VAL A 351 0.76 2.13 -23.63
N TYR A 352 -0.36 1.67 -24.18
CA TYR A 352 -0.78 0.27 -24.09
C TYR A 352 0.09 -0.61 -25.00
N HIS A 353 0.50 -1.77 -24.50
CA HIS A 353 1.33 -2.72 -25.24
C HIS A 353 0.84 -4.16 -24.98
N SER A 354 0.13 -4.73 -25.95
CA SER A 354 -0.27 -6.16 -25.96
C SER A 354 0.92 -7.12 -25.84
N LYS A 355 0.69 -8.36 -25.44
CA LYS A 355 1.72 -9.41 -25.36
C LYS A 355 1.33 -10.58 -26.24
N ASP A 356 2.30 -11.12 -26.99
CA ASP A 356 2.09 -12.21 -27.96
C ASP A 356 1.60 -13.52 -27.30
N ALA A 357 1.82 -13.64 -25.98
CA ALA A 357 1.31 -14.71 -25.13
C ALA A 357 0.95 -14.17 -23.74
N ALA A 358 0.00 -14.84 -23.10
CA ALA A 358 -0.33 -14.67 -21.69
C ALA A 358 0.80 -15.26 -20.83
N ILE A 359 1.48 -14.44 -20.01
CA ILE A 359 2.67 -14.87 -19.25
C ILE A 359 2.32 -15.04 -17.77
N ASP A 360 2.77 -16.13 -17.15
CA ASP A 360 2.72 -16.30 -15.70
C ASP A 360 3.40 -15.11 -14.94
N PRO A 361 2.77 -14.52 -13.90
CA PRO A 361 3.33 -13.37 -13.19
C PRO A 361 4.67 -13.63 -12.52
N LYS A 362 4.93 -14.85 -12.01
CA LYS A 362 6.22 -15.20 -11.41
C LYS A 362 7.32 -15.22 -12.46
N VAL A 363 7.10 -15.86 -13.62
CA VAL A 363 8.01 -15.82 -14.77
C VAL A 363 8.25 -14.38 -15.25
N TYR A 364 7.22 -13.53 -15.24
CA TYR A 364 7.33 -12.12 -15.61
C TYR A 364 8.22 -11.32 -14.64
N LEU A 365 8.11 -11.57 -13.33
CA LEU A 365 8.90 -10.92 -12.27
C LEU A 365 10.33 -11.47 -12.16
N GLU A 366 10.52 -12.78 -12.33
CA GLU A 366 11.81 -13.48 -12.28
C GLU A 366 12.69 -13.09 -13.49
N ARG A 367 12.10 -12.93 -14.69
CA ARG A 367 12.79 -12.41 -15.89
C ARG A 367 13.47 -11.05 -15.66
N ALA A 368 12.92 -10.22 -14.77
CA ALA A 368 13.45 -8.89 -14.46
C ALA A 368 14.42 -8.86 -13.27
N GLY A 369 14.57 -9.98 -12.55
CA GLY A 369 15.24 -10.02 -11.24
C GLY A 369 14.58 -9.12 -10.19
N TYR A 370 13.31 -8.74 -10.39
CA TYR A 370 12.57 -7.83 -9.51
C TYR A 370 11.94 -8.54 -8.31
N LYS A 371 11.72 -9.84 -8.44
CA LYS A 371 11.30 -10.73 -7.35
C LYS A 371 12.14 -10.50 -6.10
N ASP A 372 13.47 -10.60 -6.21
CA ASP A 372 14.44 -10.33 -5.14
C ASP A 372 14.23 -8.97 -4.45
N VAL A 373 13.81 -7.95 -5.21
CA VAL A 373 13.63 -6.57 -4.73
C VAL A 373 12.35 -6.42 -3.91
N ILE A 374 11.32 -7.21 -4.24
CA ILE A 374 10.08 -7.33 -3.45
C ILE A 374 10.31 -8.26 -2.24
N GLU A 375 11.03 -9.38 -2.43
CA GLU A 375 11.48 -10.34 -1.41
C GLU A 375 12.61 -9.80 -0.52
N ARG A 376 12.86 -8.49 -0.57
CA ARG A 376 13.77 -7.81 0.36
C ARG A 376 13.13 -7.77 1.75
N ASP A 377 13.41 -8.74 2.60
CA ASP A 377 13.06 -8.71 4.05
C ASP A 377 13.64 -7.50 4.80
N GLY A 378 14.52 -6.75 4.15
CA GLY A 378 15.34 -5.70 4.72
C GLY A 378 16.34 -6.30 5.70
N SER A 379 16.38 -5.71 6.89
CA SER A 379 17.30 -6.02 7.98
C SER A 379 16.57 -6.15 9.32
N ALA A 380 15.35 -6.69 9.28
CA ALA A 380 14.66 -7.21 10.45
C ALA A 380 15.31 -8.54 10.89
N ILE A 381 15.28 -8.85 12.18
CA ILE A 381 15.82 -10.13 12.72
C ILE A 381 14.75 -11.24 12.67
N ARG A 382 13.47 -10.86 12.71
CA ARG A 382 12.31 -11.77 12.75
C ARG A 382 11.07 -11.08 12.18
N LYS A 383 10.06 -11.88 11.81
CA LYS A 383 8.70 -11.41 11.52
C LYS A 383 8.03 -10.90 12.80
N ILE A 384 7.01 -10.07 12.66
CA ILE A 384 6.20 -9.56 13.77
C ILE A 384 4.82 -10.21 13.73
N ARG A 385 4.48 -10.99 14.75
CA ARG A 385 3.25 -11.78 14.79
C ARG A 385 2.06 -10.94 15.28
N LEU A 386 1.17 -10.57 14.36
CA LEU A 386 -0.14 -9.99 14.62
C LEU A 386 -1.13 -11.10 14.93
N CYS A 387 -1.75 -11.03 16.10
CA CYS A 387 -2.80 -11.96 16.49
C CYS A 387 -4.16 -11.61 15.84
N ALA A 388 -4.91 -12.64 15.45
CA ALA A 388 -6.30 -12.58 14.99
C ALA A 388 -7.20 -13.41 15.92
N GLN A 389 -8.31 -12.83 16.39
CA GLN A 389 -9.23 -13.51 17.30
C GLN A 389 -10.32 -14.31 16.58
N ASN A 390 -10.51 -14.08 15.29
CA ASN A 390 -11.56 -14.65 14.45
C ASN A 390 -11.14 -14.68 12.97
N ASP A 391 -11.92 -15.36 12.13
CA ASP A 391 -11.59 -15.57 10.72
C ASP A 391 -11.61 -14.29 9.89
N ASP A 392 -12.45 -13.30 10.25
CA ASP A 392 -12.48 -11.99 9.57
C ASP A 392 -11.19 -11.21 9.81
N GLU A 393 -10.71 -11.21 11.06
CA GLU A 393 -9.42 -10.64 11.44
C GLU A 393 -8.26 -11.40 10.79
N PHE A 394 -8.31 -12.74 10.75
CA PHE A 394 -7.24 -13.53 10.12
C PHE A 394 -7.17 -13.26 8.62
N ALA A 395 -8.31 -13.21 7.92
CA ALA A 395 -8.38 -12.84 6.51
C ALA A 395 -7.88 -11.40 6.27
N LYS A 396 -8.28 -10.42 7.10
CA LYS A 396 -7.78 -9.04 6.99
C LYS A 396 -6.29 -8.94 7.31
N CYS A 397 -5.78 -9.77 8.23
CA CYS A 397 -4.35 -9.87 8.51
C CYS A 397 -3.58 -10.38 7.29
N GLN A 398 -4.03 -11.48 6.67
CA GLN A 398 -3.39 -12.06 5.49
C GLN A 398 -3.39 -11.08 4.31
N ALA A 399 -4.50 -10.39 4.05
CA ALA A 399 -4.58 -9.36 3.02
C ALA A 399 -3.66 -8.15 3.31
N LEU A 400 -3.59 -7.68 4.57
CA LEU A 400 -2.66 -6.64 5.01
C LEU A 400 -1.20 -7.09 4.88
N HIS A 401 -0.87 -8.33 5.25
CA HIS A 401 0.46 -8.92 5.11
C HIS A 401 0.91 -8.95 3.66
N GLN A 402 0.07 -9.46 2.75
CA GLN A 402 0.34 -9.47 1.31
C GLN A 402 0.60 -8.04 0.78
N ALA A 403 -0.28 -7.08 1.08
CA ALA A 403 -0.14 -5.69 0.65
C ALA A 403 1.12 -5.02 1.21
N ALA A 404 1.35 -5.15 2.53
CA ALA A 404 2.49 -4.56 3.23
C ALA A 404 3.81 -5.16 2.77
N TYR A 405 3.88 -6.48 2.62
CA TYR A 405 5.11 -7.14 2.16
C TYR A 405 5.45 -6.73 0.73
N ALA A 406 4.49 -6.83 -0.19
CA ALA A 406 4.69 -6.48 -1.59
C ALA A 406 5.05 -4.99 -1.81
N ARG A 407 4.63 -4.10 -0.92
CA ARG A 407 4.91 -2.65 -0.99
C ARG A 407 6.04 -2.18 -0.06
N ASP A 408 6.98 -3.05 0.31
CA ASP A 408 8.20 -2.73 1.11
C ASP A 408 7.87 -1.97 2.42
N ALA A 409 6.80 -2.37 3.12
CA ALA A 409 6.66 -2.12 4.56
C ALA A 409 7.37 -3.25 5.32
N ARG A 410 8.28 -2.92 6.25
CA ARG A 410 9.11 -3.90 6.97
C ARG A 410 9.20 -3.54 8.46
N PRO A 411 9.34 -4.51 9.39
CA PRO A 411 9.42 -5.97 9.17
C PRO A 411 8.17 -6.59 8.54
N GLU A 412 8.30 -7.82 8.06
CA GLU A 412 7.16 -8.60 7.62
C GLU A 412 6.20 -8.90 8.80
N LEU A 413 4.90 -8.77 8.55
CA LEU A 413 3.85 -9.24 9.46
C LEU A 413 3.64 -10.75 9.28
N GLU A 414 3.42 -11.45 10.38
CA GLU A 414 2.99 -12.84 10.39
C GLU A 414 1.63 -12.92 11.10
N CYS A 415 0.68 -13.68 10.54
CA CYS A 415 -0.67 -13.77 11.08
C CYS A 415 -0.82 -15.04 11.90
N VAL A 416 -1.11 -14.90 13.20
CA VAL A 416 -1.34 -16.02 14.12
C VAL A 416 -2.76 -15.95 14.67
N GLN A 417 -3.48 -17.08 14.72
CA GLN A 417 -4.87 -17.12 15.16
C GLN A 417 -4.97 -17.70 16.58
N SER A 418 -5.69 -17.04 17.48
CA SER A 418 -5.94 -17.50 18.85
C SER A 418 -7.32 -17.06 19.33
N THR A 419 -8.06 -17.92 20.05
CA THR A 419 -9.32 -17.53 20.68
C THR A 419 -9.15 -16.44 21.74
N ASP A 420 -7.95 -16.31 22.29
CA ASP A 420 -7.54 -15.23 23.19
C ASP A 420 -6.17 -14.67 22.74
N CYS A 421 -6.19 -13.47 22.19
CA CYS A 421 -4.98 -12.79 21.74
C CYS A 421 -4.22 -12.07 22.86
N VAL A 422 -4.85 -11.76 24.00
CA VAL A 422 -4.15 -11.18 25.16
C VAL A 422 -3.27 -12.26 25.80
N VAL A 423 -3.80 -13.47 25.98
CA VAL A 423 -3.06 -14.64 26.45
C VAL A 423 -2.00 -15.11 25.45
N ALA A 424 -2.25 -15.03 24.13
CA ALA A 424 -1.24 -15.36 23.12
C ALA A 424 0.02 -14.46 23.22
N LEU A 425 -0.15 -13.18 23.60
CA LEU A 425 0.99 -12.28 23.81
C LEU A 425 1.80 -12.64 25.05
N THR A 426 1.16 -12.99 26.17
CA THR A 426 1.86 -13.31 27.44
C THR A 426 2.65 -14.60 27.33
N LYS A 427 2.10 -15.62 26.66
CA LYS A 427 2.81 -16.86 26.30
C LYS A 427 3.89 -16.68 25.21
N LYS A 428 3.98 -15.50 24.60
CA LYS A 428 4.87 -15.17 23.46
C LYS A 428 4.58 -15.98 22.18
N GLU A 429 3.36 -16.52 22.05
CA GLU A 429 2.80 -17.13 20.83
C GLU A 429 2.54 -16.05 19.75
N ALA A 430 2.22 -14.83 20.18
CA ALA A 430 2.12 -13.62 19.36
C ALA A 430 3.04 -12.49 19.88
N ASP A 431 3.19 -11.43 19.08
CA ASP A 431 3.96 -10.23 19.45
C ASP A 431 3.07 -9.00 19.69
N LEU A 432 2.01 -8.85 18.90
CA LEU A 432 1.07 -7.73 19.01
C LEU A 432 -0.38 -8.14 18.72
N THR A 433 -1.32 -7.40 19.30
CA THR A 433 -2.78 -7.57 19.13
C THR A 433 -3.47 -6.20 19.10
N ILE A 434 -4.67 -6.11 18.53
CA ILE A 434 -5.41 -4.85 18.43
C ILE A 434 -6.60 -4.88 19.39
N VAL A 435 -6.56 -4.00 20.40
CA VAL A 435 -7.49 -3.98 21.53
C VAL A 435 -8.41 -2.76 21.44
N ARG A 436 -9.71 -2.98 21.61
CA ARG A 436 -10.74 -1.95 21.76
C ARG A 436 -10.82 -1.46 23.21
N ALA A 437 -11.22 -0.20 23.43
CA ALA A 437 -11.33 0.46 24.76
C ALA A 437 -11.70 -0.45 25.95
N ALA A 438 -12.79 -1.22 25.83
CA ALA A 438 -13.27 -2.12 26.89
C ALA A 438 -12.30 -3.25 27.30
N GLY A 439 -11.34 -3.62 26.45
CA GLY A 439 -10.30 -4.61 26.73
C GLY A 439 -8.99 -4.03 27.27
N TYR A 440 -8.85 -2.69 27.37
CA TYR A 440 -7.60 -2.08 27.85
C TYR A 440 -7.25 -2.54 29.27
N ALA A 441 -8.23 -2.60 30.18
CA ALA A 441 -7.99 -2.99 31.57
C ALA A 441 -7.50 -4.46 31.70
N ASP A 442 -8.02 -5.35 30.86
CA ASP A 442 -7.58 -6.76 30.79
C ASP A 442 -6.18 -6.87 30.20
N ALA A 443 -5.91 -6.18 29.09
CA ALA A 443 -4.57 -6.11 28.51
C ALA A 443 -3.53 -5.54 29.49
N ARG A 444 -3.87 -4.48 30.25
CA ARG A 444 -3.03 -3.94 31.33
C ARG A 444 -2.78 -4.96 32.45
N SER A 445 -3.81 -5.69 32.86
CA SER A 445 -3.70 -6.76 33.87
C SER A 445 -2.77 -7.90 33.42
N ASN A 446 -2.76 -8.17 32.12
CA ASN A 446 -1.86 -9.12 31.45
C ASN A 446 -0.48 -8.54 31.07
N GLN A 447 -0.07 -7.42 31.70
CA GLN A 447 1.24 -6.77 31.48
C GLN A 447 1.49 -6.34 30.02
N LEU A 448 0.43 -5.92 29.32
CA LEU A 448 0.52 -5.34 27.99
C LEU A 448 0.40 -3.81 28.03
N GLN A 449 0.87 -3.14 26.98
CA GLN A 449 0.79 -1.69 26.81
C GLN A 449 0.43 -1.30 25.37
N PRO A 450 -0.41 -0.27 25.16
CA PRO A 450 -0.70 0.29 23.84
C PRO A 450 0.49 1.12 23.35
N ILE A 451 0.81 1.04 22.06
CA ILE A 451 1.95 1.77 21.47
C ILE A 451 1.65 2.46 20.13
N VAL A 452 0.55 2.08 19.47
CA VAL A 452 0.01 2.75 18.28
C VAL A 452 -1.51 2.74 18.39
N TYR A 453 -2.17 3.85 18.12
CA TYR A 453 -3.61 4.06 18.27
C TYR A 453 -4.24 4.40 16.91
N GLU A 454 -5.49 4.00 16.68
CA GLU A 454 -6.28 4.55 15.56
C GLU A 454 -6.63 6.02 15.83
N GLN A 455 -6.66 6.84 14.79
CA GLN A 455 -7.12 8.23 14.86
C GLN A 455 -8.21 8.49 13.82
N ARG A 456 -9.30 9.13 14.25
CA ARG A 456 -10.41 9.60 13.40
C ARG A 456 -10.07 10.92 12.70
N ALA A 457 -10.94 11.35 11.79
CA ALA A 457 -10.93 12.74 11.31
C ALA A 457 -11.11 13.71 12.50
N GLN A 458 -10.52 14.91 12.42
CA GLN A 458 -10.52 15.86 13.56
C GLN A 458 -11.92 16.39 13.90
N ASP A 459 -12.82 16.36 12.92
CA ASP A 459 -14.24 16.70 12.96
C ASP A 459 -15.15 15.51 13.35
N ASP A 460 -14.66 14.27 13.33
CA ASP A 460 -15.32 13.11 13.95
C ASP A 460 -14.87 12.96 15.42
N VAL A 461 -15.01 14.03 16.21
CA VAL A 461 -14.92 14.04 17.68
C VAL A 461 -16.28 14.36 18.30
N MET A 462 -16.61 13.75 19.43
CA MET A 462 -17.86 14.06 20.15
C MET A 462 -17.73 15.37 20.93
N VAL A 463 -18.55 16.35 20.57
CA VAL A 463 -18.72 17.62 21.28
C VAL A 463 -20.05 17.65 22.02
N ALA A 464 -20.14 18.52 23.02
CA ALA A 464 -21.40 18.88 23.64
C ALA A 464 -21.72 20.35 23.32
N VAL A 465 -22.94 20.63 22.87
CA VAL A 465 -23.43 21.98 22.56
C VAL A 465 -24.57 22.37 23.49
N ALA A 466 -24.64 23.65 23.84
CA ALA A 466 -25.68 24.22 24.69
C ALA A 466 -26.07 25.63 24.21
N ALA A 467 -27.27 26.09 24.56
CA ALA A 467 -27.68 27.47 24.29
C ALA A 467 -26.74 28.47 25.02
N PRO A 468 -26.26 29.55 24.37
CA PRO A 468 -25.27 30.45 24.97
C PRO A 468 -25.73 31.06 26.31
N GLY A 469 -27.02 31.35 26.43
CA GLY A 469 -27.64 31.95 27.62
C GLY A 469 -27.87 31.00 28.81
N ILE A 470 -27.46 29.72 28.75
CA ILE A 470 -27.66 28.79 29.88
C ILE A 470 -26.92 29.27 31.13
N SER A 471 -27.59 29.29 32.29
CA SER A 471 -26.95 29.62 33.57
C SER A 471 -26.14 28.42 34.09
N ARG A 472 -25.23 28.66 35.05
CA ARG A 472 -24.44 27.58 35.67
C ARG A 472 -25.33 26.61 36.47
N GLU A 473 -26.38 27.14 37.08
CA GLU A 473 -27.36 26.43 37.92
C GLU A 473 -28.33 25.60 37.06
N ALA A 474 -28.71 26.12 35.89
CA ALA A 474 -29.44 25.37 34.87
C ALA A 474 -28.57 24.25 34.31
N LEU A 475 -27.36 24.57 33.84
CA LEU A 475 -26.37 23.62 33.30
C LEU A 475 -26.07 22.45 34.25
N GLN A 476 -26.04 22.71 35.56
CA GLN A 476 -25.84 21.71 36.61
C GLN A 476 -26.95 20.64 36.65
N LYS A 477 -28.16 20.98 36.22
CA LYS A 477 -29.35 20.11 36.18
C LYS A 477 -29.77 19.72 34.75
N ALA A 478 -29.16 20.34 33.74
CA ALA A 478 -29.59 20.29 32.35
C ALA A 478 -29.62 18.87 31.79
N SER A 479 -30.75 18.50 31.20
CA SER A 479 -30.94 17.21 30.56
C SER A 479 -30.09 17.08 29.29
N ILE A 480 -29.54 15.88 29.04
CA ILE A 480 -28.60 15.64 27.94
C ILE A 480 -29.29 14.85 26.82
N LYS A 481 -29.27 15.38 25.60
CA LYS A 481 -29.66 14.69 24.36
C LYS A 481 -28.43 14.05 23.74
N PHE A 482 -28.46 12.75 23.50
CA PHE A 482 -27.35 12.01 22.89
C PHE A 482 -27.89 10.81 22.09
N ASN A 483 -27.06 10.23 21.22
CA ASN A 483 -27.43 9.02 20.48
C ASN A 483 -27.20 7.79 21.37
N GLU A 484 -28.29 7.13 21.79
CA GLU A 484 -28.22 6.01 22.74
C GLU A 484 -27.51 4.77 22.15
N ASP A 485 -27.60 4.50 20.85
CA ASP A 485 -26.88 3.39 20.21
C ASP A 485 -25.36 3.66 20.11
N CYS A 486 -24.96 4.93 20.11
CA CYS A 486 -23.56 5.34 19.98
C CYS A 486 -22.82 5.28 21.32
N GLY A 487 -21.97 4.26 21.50
CA GLY A 487 -21.13 4.11 22.70
C GLY A 487 -20.29 5.34 23.06
N ARG A 488 -19.77 6.09 22.07
CA ARG A 488 -19.05 7.35 22.29
C ARG A 488 -19.95 8.45 22.85
N SER A 489 -21.16 8.56 22.31
CA SER A 489 -22.17 9.55 22.71
C SER A 489 -22.67 9.27 24.14
N ARG A 490 -22.91 8.00 24.49
CA ARG A 490 -23.17 7.56 25.87
C ARG A 490 -22.01 7.89 26.82
N ALA A 491 -20.77 7.59 26.43
CA ALA A 491 -19.59 7.84 27.26
C ALA A 491 -19.34 9.35 27.49
N ALA A 492 -19.54 10.18 26.48
CA ALA A 492 -19.50 11.63 26.57
C ALA A 492 -20.58 12.20 27.53
N ALA A 493 -21.80 11.64 27.50
CA ALA A 493 -22.86 12.00 28.43
C ALA A 493 -22.53 11.59 29.87
N ALA A 494 -21.97 10.40 30.07
CA ALA A 494 -21.46 9.93 31.37
C ALA A 494 -20.34 10.84 31.91
N LEU A 495 -19.41 11.28 31.06
CA LEU A 495 -18.37 12.25 31.43
C LEU A 495 -18.97 13.57 31.92
N LEU A 496 -19.93 14.13 31.19
CA LEU A 496 -20.59 15.38 31.60
C LEU A 496 -21.36 15.24 32.92
N ASN A 497 -22.12 14.15 33.10
CA ASN A 497 -22.77 13.86 34.38
C ASN A 497 -21.75 13.80 35.52
N LYS A 498 -20.65 13.05 35.34
CA LYS A 498 -19.59 12.95 36.34
C LYS A 498 -18.95 14.30 36.67
N ARG A 499 -18.69 15.14 35.67
CA ARG A 499 -18.12 16.49 35.84
C ARG A 499 -19.09 17.45 36.54
N ARG A 500 -20.40 17.24 36.42
CA ARG A 500 -21.44 17.94 37.20
C ARG A 500 -21.66 17.31 38.59
N GLY A 501 -20.93 16.27 38.98
CA GLY A 501 -21.14 15.56 40.25
C GLY A 501 -22.44 14.72 40.29
N LEU A 502 -23.01 14.42 39.12
CA LEU A 502 -24.14 13.49 38.95
C LEU A 502 -23.64 12.06 38.76
N ASP A 503 -24.53 11.09 38.94
CA ASP A 503 -24.23 9.68 38.73
C ASP A 503 -23.90 9.40 37.24
N ALA A 504 -22.64 9.03 36.97
CA ALA A 504 -22.14 8.68 35.65
C ALA A 504 -22.81 7.43 35.05
N CYS A 505 -23.51 6.63 35.87
CA CYS A 505 -24.23 5.43 35.47
C CYS A 505 -25.74 5.64 35.29
N ARG A 506 -26.26 6.84 35.59
CA ARG A 506 -27.65 7.22 35.30
C ARG A 506 -27.65 8.22 34.15
N VAL A 507 -27.62 7.67 32.95
CA VAL A 507 -27.52 8.43 31.70
C VAL A 507 -28.61 7.95 30.76
N SER A 508 -29.59 8.82 30.49
CA SER A 508 -30.75 8.57 29.64
C SER A 508 -30.97 9.78 28.74
N SER A 509 -31.21 9.56 27.44
CA SER A 509 -31.29 10.64 26.45
C SER A 509 -32.60 11.40 26.56
N SER A 510 -32.51 12.73 26.61
CA SER A 510 -33.67 13.63 26.60
C SER A 510 -33.99 14.08 25.19
N GLY A 511 -35.23 13.89 24.75
CA GLY A 511 -35.70 14.34 23.42
C GLY A 511 -35.50 15.84 23.21
N ASP A 512 -35.70 16.64 24.26
CA ASP A 512 -35.58 18.11 24.28
C ASP A 512 -34.39 18.58 25.13
N GLY A 513 -33.32 17.77 25.19
CA GLY A 513 -32.14 18.07 26.02
C GLY A 513 -31.51 19.44 25.75
N GLU A 514 -31.38 20.22 26.81
CA GLU A 514 -30.77 21.57 26.84
C GLU A 514 -29.28 21.55 26.47
N VAL A 515 -28.63 20.39 26.67
CA VAL A 515 -27.27 20.09 26.22
C VAL A 515 -27.34 18.91 25.26
N GLN A 516 -26.76 19.03 24.07
CA GLN A 516 -26.82 18.01 23.02
C GLN A 516 -25.42 17.51 22.68
N ILE A 517 -25.24 16.19 22.55
CA ILE A 517 -23.96 15.57 22.20
C ILE A 517 -23.99 15.08 20.77
N VAL A 518 -23.16 15.71 19.95
CA VAL A 518 -23.11 15.56 18.48
C VAL A 518 -21.65 15.39 18.03
N PRO A 519 -21.38 14.79 16.86
CA PRO A 519 -20.04 14.87 16.27
C PRO A 519 -19.77 16.31 15.80
N ALA A 520 -18.51 16.76 15.88
CA ALA A 520 -18.14 18.12 15.48
C ALA A 520 -18.43 18.41 13.99
N SER A 521 -18.47 17.38 13.14
CA SER A 521 -18.93 17.45 11.74
C SER A 521 -20.37 17.94 11.54
N GLU A 522 -21.18 18.03 12.61
CA GLU A 522 -22.54 18.58 12.56
C GLU A 522 -22.67 19.99 13.14
N LEU A 523 -21.57 20.63 13.56
CA LEU A 523 -21.59 21.94 14.23
C LEU A 523 -22.16 23.09 13.37
N GLU A 524 -22.18 22.99 12.04
CA GLU A 524 -22.89 23.94 11.17
C GLU A 524 -24.39 24.04 11.50
N LYS A 525 -25.01 22.94 11.97
CA LYS A 525 -26.40 22.91 12.44
C LYS A 525 -26.58 23.58 13.83
N HIS A 526 -25.48 23.83 14.52
CA HIS A 526 -25.40 24.33 15.90
C HIS A 526 -24.53 25.59 16.01
N LYS A 527 -24.31 26.31 14.89
CA LYS A 527 -23.41 27.48 14.81
C LYS A 527 -23.71 28.59 15.83
N ASP A 528 -24.98 28.71 16.24
CA ASP A 528 -25.49 29.71 17.18
C ASP A 528 -25.44 29.22 18.65
N ALA A 529 -24.88 28.03 18.90
CA ALA A 529 -24.67 27.45 20.21
C ALA A 529 -23.27 27.76 20.78
N GLN A 530 -23.00 27.32 22.01
CA GLN A 530 -21.65 27.24 22.58
C GLN A 530 -21.28 25.78 22.86
N LEU A 531 -20.00 25.46 22.72
CA LEU A 531 -19.44 24.20 23.20
C LEU A 531 -19.44 24.19 24.73
N LEU A 532 -19.64 23.01 25.30
CA LEU A 532 -19.42 22.69 26.71
C LEU A 532 -18.23 21.73 26.80
N CYS A 533 -17.08 22.23 27.27
CA CYS A 533 -15.87 21.43 27.39
C CYS A 533 -15.97 20.45 28.55
N ALA A 534 -15.10 19.44 28.60
CA ALA A 534 -15.01 18.51 29.73
C ALA A 534 -14.70 19.16 31.10
N SER A 535 -14.21 20.40 31.11
CA SER A 535 -14.03 21.27 32.29
C SER A 535 -15.32 21.97 32.77
N LEU A 536 -16.43 21.82 32.04
CA LEU A 536 -17.64 22.65 32.12
C LEU A 536 -17.43 24.14 31.75
N GLU A 537 -16.28 24.48 31.18
CA GLU A 537 -16.06 25.76 30.48
C GLU A 537 -16.93 25.84 29.21
N ARG A 538 -17.28 27.06 28.78
CA ARG A 538 -17.99 27.31 27.52
C ARG A 538 -17.08 28.00 26.51
N ARG A 539 -17.07 27.52 25.26
CA ARG A 539 -16.26 28.09 24.15
C ARG A 539 -17.06 28.22 22.85
N PRO A 540 -16.60 29.05 21.89
CA PRO A 540 -17.14 29.08 20.53
C PRO A 540 -17.09 27.71 19.84
N VAL A 541 -18.02 27.46 18.91
CA VAL A 541 -18.08 26.19 18.15
C VAL A 541 -16.83 25.89 17.30
N THR A 542 -16.01 26.91 17.00
CA THR A 542 -14.70 26.76 16.33
C THR A 542 -13.69 25.93 17.14
N ASP A 543 -13.83 25.88 18.46
CA ASP A 543 -12.78 25.44 19.38
C ASP A 543 -12.87 23.93 19.68
N PHE A 544 -13.64 23.17 18.88
CA PHE A 544 -14.00 21.77 19.11
C PHE A 544 -12.81 20.81 19.27
N ARG A 545 -11.64 21.18 18.73
CA ARG A 545 -10.41 20.39 18.84
C ARG A 545 -9.91 20.32 20.28
N ASP A 546 -10.01 21.44 21.00
CA ASP A 546 -9.52 21.60 22.37
C ASP A 546 -10.68 21.55 23.40
N CYS A 547 -11.92 21.78 22.95
CA CYS A 547 -13.14 21.76 23.74
C CYS A 547 -14.10 20.66 23.25
N ASN A 548 -13.84 19.42 23.66
CA ASN A 548 -14.70 18.26 23.37
C ASN A 548 -14.95 17.39 24.62
N VAL A 549 -15.72 16.31 24.42
CA VAL A 549 -16.16 15.36 25.45
C VAL A 549 -15.96 13.90 25.01
N ASP A 550 -15.15 13.64 23.99
CA ASP A 550 -14.95 12.33 23.36
C ASP A 550 -14.01 11.40 24.16
N VAL A 551 -14.45 11.07 25.38
CA VAL A 551 -13.73 10.28 26.39
C VAL A 551 -13.47 8.81 26.00
N GLN A 552 -14.11 8.30 24.95
CA GLN A 552 -13.92 6.91 24.55
C GLN A 552 -12.52 6.72 23.95
N LEU A 553 -11.74 5.81 24.53
CA LEU A 553 -10.44 5.42 24.02
C LEU A 553 -10.56 4.87 22.58
N PRO A 554 -9.64 5.21 21.68
CA PRO A 554 -9.53 4.57 20.37
C PRO A 554 -9.17 3.07 20.51
N ARG A 555 -9.25 2.30 19.42
CA ARG A 555 -8.54 1.01 19.36
C ARG A 555 -7.02 1.24 19.28
N ALA A 556 -6.24 0.33 19.85
CA ALA A 556 -4.78 0.41 19.81
C ALA A 556 -4.11 -0.94 19.60
N ILE A 557 -2.93 -0.91 19.00
CA ILE A 557 -1.99 -2.01 18.96
C ILE A 557 -1.30 -2.11 20.33
N PHE A 558 -1.53 -3.23 21.00
CA PHE A 558 -0.87 -3.62 22.24
C PHE A 558 0.29 -4.56 21.98
N ILE A 559 1.34 -4.40 22.78
CA ILE A 559 2.53 -5.25 22.88
C ILE A 559 2.74 -5.63 24.36
N ARG A 560 3.67 -6.53 24.68
CA ARG A 560 4.09 -6.73 26.07
C ARG A 560 4.83 -5.51 26.62
N SER A 561 4.74 -5.30 27.92
CA SER A 561 5.55 -4.29 28.63
C SER A 561 7.03 -4.70 28.77
N ASP A 562 7.39 -5.96 28.51
CA ASP A 562 8.80 -6.45 28.46
C ASP A 562 9.50 -6.18 27.12
N THR A 563 8.79 -5.70 26.10
CA THR A 563 9.32 -5.49 24.75
C THR A 563 10.39 -4.39 24.72
N THR A 564 11.53 -4.68 24.08
CA THR A 564 12.69 -3.77 24.02
C THR A 564 12.36 -2.46 23.31
N SER A 565 13.07 -1.36 23.63
CA SER A 565 12.88 -0.06 22.95
C SER A 565 13.11 -0.15 21.43
N VAL A 566 14.03 -1.01 20.98
CA VAL A 566 14.27 -1.27 19.55
C VAL A 566 13.06 -1.96 18.90
N GLU A 567 12.48 -2.98 19.53
CA GLU A 567 11.26 -3.62 19.02
C GLU A 567 10.05 -2.66 19.08
N GLN A 568 9.93 -1.86 20.14
CA GLN A 568 8.89 -0.82 20.29
C GLN A 568 8.91 0.18 19.12
N GLU A 569 10.06 0.79 18.83
CA GLU A 569 10.21 1.69 17.67
C GLU A 569 10.05 0.96 16.33
N THR A 570 10.41 -0.32 16.26
CA THR A 570 10.20 -1.14 15.06
C THR A 570 8.70 -1.37 14.79
N VAL A 571 7.89 -1.63 15.83
CA VAL A 571 6.43 -1.75 15.72
C VAL A 571 5.81 -0.40 15.33
N LYS A 572 6.19 0.70 16.01
CA LYS A 572 5.74 2.05 15.64
C LYS A 572 6.02 2.36 14.17
N HIS A 573 7.27 2.18 13.73
CA HIS A 573 7.70 2.47 12.37
C HIS A 573 6.93 1.65 11.32
N LEU A 574 6.74 0.35 11.55
CA LEU A 574 5.96 -0.52 10.65
C LEU A 574 4.52 -0.02 10.51
N PHE A 575 3.85 0.33 11.61
CA PHE A 575 2.45 0.77 11.56
C PHE A 575 2.26 2.22 11.09
N SER A 576 3.25 3.10 11.29
CA SER A 576 3.32 4.39 10.58
C SER A 576 3.46 4.18 9.07
N LEU A 577 4.38 3.32 8.61
CA LEU A 577 4.52 3.01 7.17
C LEU A 577 3.26 2.38 6.57
N ILE A 578 2.57 1.51 7.31
CA ILE A 578 1.27 0.93 6.92
C ILE A 578 0.21 2.03 6.83
N SER A 579 0.15 2.97 7.77
CA SER A 579 -0.77 4.11 7.74
C SER A 579 -0.50 5.07 6.57
N ASP A 580 0.76 5.43 6.32
CA ASP A 580 1.17 6.34 5.24
C ASP A 580 0.89 5.76 3.83
N LYS A 581 0.89 4.43 3.71
CA LYS A 581 0.53 3.70 2.49
C LYS A 581 -0.99 3.51 2.37
N PHE A 582 -1.63 2.93 3.38
CA PHE A 582 -2.94 2.28 3.28
C PHE A 582 -4.04 2.93 4.13
N GLY A 583 -3.73 3.97 4.91
CA GLY A 583 -4.73 4.76 5.64
C GLY A 583 -5.65 5.53 4.69
N ALA A 584 -6.70 6.19 5.21
CA ALA A 584 -7.74 6.83 4.40
C ALA A 584 -7.25 8.07 3.60
N ARG A 585 -6.01 8.50 3.81
CA ARG A 585 -5.29 9.54 3.03
C ARG A 585 -3.93 9.01 2.52
N GLY A 586 -3.72 7.70 2.58
CA GLY A 586 -2.49 7.04 2.17
C GLY A 586 -2.35 6.94 0.67
N LYS A 587 -1.11 6.88 0.17
CA LYS A 587 -0.80 6.93 -1.27
C LYS A 587 -1.16 5.65 -2.05
N LEU A 588 -1.60 4.61 -1.35
CA LEU A 588 -1.93 3.28 -1.85
C LEU A 588 -3.22 2.75 -1.19
N VAL A 589 -4.14 3.64 -0.79
CA VAL A 589 -5.45 3.27 -0.21
C VAL A 589 -6.30 2.42 -1.18
N ASP A 590 -6.03 2.54 -2.48
CA ASP A 590 -6.58 1.74 -3.55
C ASP A 590 -5.99 0.31 -3.62
N VAL A 591 -4.75 0.11 -3.15
CA VAL A 591 -4.10 -1.22 -3.06
C VAL A 591 -4.70 -2.01 -1.91
N PHE A 592 -4.83 -1.38 -0.74
CA PHE A 592 -5.40 -1.99 0.45
C PHE A 592 -6.10 -0.95 1.33
N ALA A 593 -7.37 -1.19 1.66
CA ALA A 593 -8.15 -0.34 2.56
C ALA A 593 -7.91 -0.76 4.03
N LEU A 594 -6.95 -0.08 4.71
CA LEU A 594 -6.65 -0.34 6.12
C LEU A 594 -7.88 -0.10 7.02
N PHE A 595 -8.61 0.97 6.72
CA PHE A 595 -9.84 1.38 7.40
C PHE A 595 -11.05 1.20 6.47
N GLY A 596 -12.20 0.94 7.06
CA GLY A 596 -13.43 0.62 6.35
C GLY A 596 -13.85 -0.84 6.52
N GLU A 597 -15.07 -1.11 6.04
CA GLU A 597 -15.73 -2.42 6.05
C GLU A 597 -14.92 -3.42 5.20
N PHE A 598 -14.49 -4.52 5.81
CA PHE A 598 -13.54 -5.46 5.18
C PHE A 598 -14.22 -6.39 4.17
N GLN A 599 -15.41 -6.84 4.51
CA GLN A 599 -16.33 -7.60 3.66
C GLN A 599 -17.75 -7.14 3.99
N LYS A 600 -18.73 -7.38 3.11
CA LYS A 600 -20.13 -6.95 3.29
C LYS A 600 -20.71 -7.46 4.62
N GLY A 601 -21.03 -6.55 5.54
CA GLY A 601 -21.49 -6.81 6.91
C GLY A 601 -20.37 -6.88 7.98
N LYS A 602 -19.10 -7.01 7.57
CA LYS A 602 -17.94 -7.18 8.46
C LYS A 602 -17.28 -5.83 8.75
N LYS A 603 -17.95 -5.09 9.63
CA LYS A 603 -17.61 -3.73 10.05
C LYS A 603 -16.65 -3.70 11.23
N ASN A 604 -15.69 -2.79 11.18
CA ASN A 604 -14.67 -2.53 12.20
C ASN A 604 -13.78 -3.75 12.49
N VAL A 605 -13.32 -4.44 11.44
CA VAL A 605 -12.33 -5.53 11.54
C VAL A 605 -10.95 -4.90 11.79
N TYR A 606 -10.33 -5.30 12.90
CA TYR A 606 -9.15 -4.69 13.54
C TYR A 606 -9.31 -3.21 13.95
N PHE A 607 -9.46 -2.29 13.01
CA PHE A 607 -9.62 -0.86 13.27
C PHE A 607 -11.07 -0.41 13.05
N ASN A 608 -11.40 0.83 13.43
CA ASN A 608 -12.71 1.43 13.18
C ASN A 608 -12.87 1.86 11.72
N ASP A 609 -14.08 1.72 11.18
CA ASP A 609 -14.36 2.06 9.78
C ASP A 609 -14.20 3.56 9.45
N LYS A 610 -14.27 4.44 10.47
CA LYS A 610 -14.04 5.89 10.35
C LYS A 610 -12.65 6.36 10.82
N ALA A 611 -11.73 5.45 11.13
CA ALA A 611 -10.34 5.85 11.35
C ALA A 611 -9.71 6.31 10.03
N VAL A 612 -8.78 7.26 10.09
CA VAL A 612 -8.14 7.86 8.91
C VAL A 612 -6.62 7.62 8.87
N GLN A 613 -6.00 7.46 10.03
CA GLN A 613 -4.56 7.18 10.19
C GLN A 613 -4.29 6.45 11.51
N LEU A 614 -3.07 5.92 11.67
CA LEU A 614 -2.53 5.44 12.94
C LEU A 614 -1.58 6.50 13.54
N THR A 615 -1.56 6.64 14.85
CA THR A 615 -0.70 7.58 15.61
C THR A 615 0.04 6.84 16.73
N THR A 616 1.27 7.24 17.04
CA THR A 616 2.05 6.69 18.17
C THR A 616 1.65 7.30 19.52
N GLU A 617 0.84 8.36 19.52
CA GLU A 617 0.50 9.16 20.70
C GLU A 617 -0.99 9.55 20.70
N LEU A 618 -1.61 9.55 21.87
CA LEU A 618 -2.93 10.14 22.11
C LEU A 618 -2.80 11.64 22.34
N LYS A 619 -3.50 12.44 21.52
CA LYS A 619 -3.44 13.91 21.57
C LYS A 619 -4.58 14.55 22.36
N ASN A 620 -5.57 13.77 22.80
CA ASN A 620 -6.73 14.26 23.53
C ASN A 620 -6.59 13.89 25.00
N GLU A 621 -6.39 14.88 25.88
CA GLU A 621 -6.13 14.66 27.32
C GLU A 621 -7.26 13.91 28.04
N ILE A 622 -8.51 14.02 27.54
CA ILE A 622 -9.65 13.29 28.13
C ILE A 622 -9.78 11.85 27.63
N GLN A 623 -9.06 11.43 26.59
CA GLN A 623 -8.94 10.02 26.17
C GLN A 623 -7.92 9.29 27.05
N ASN A 624 -8.22 9.25 28.34
CA ASN A 624 -7.33 8.75 29.38
C ASN A 624 -7.89 7.46 30.00
N GLU A 625 -7.05 6.45 30.21
CA GLU A 625 -7.47 5.14 30.72
C GLU A 625 -8.15 5.22 32.10
N GLN A 626 -7.66 6.06 33.01
CA GLN A 626 -8.30 6.25 34.31
C GLN A 626 -9.68 6.89 34.12
N ILE A 627 -9.80 7.97 33.34
CA ILE A 627 -11.08 8.67 33.12
C ILE A 627 -12.10 7.73 32.45
N TYR A 628 -11.66 6.91 31.49
CA TYR A 628 -12.54 5.93 30.82
C TYR A 628 -13.00 4.81 31.77
N ALA A 629 -12.10 4.25 32.58
CA ALA A 629 -12.42 3.27 33.62
C ALA A 629 -13.36 3.84 34.69
N ASP A 630 -13.16 5.10 35.06
CA ASP A 630 -13.96 5.89 36.00
C ASP A 630 -15.43 6.13 35.58
N LEU A 631 -15.76 5.81 34.33
CA LEU A 631 -17.09 5.88 33.72
C LEU A 631 -17.68 4.49 33.42
N GLN A 632 -16.97 3.39 33.70
CA GLN A 632 -17.51 2.04 33.49
C GLN A 632 -18.40 1.60 34.66
N CYS A 633 -19.64 1.25 34.32
CA CYS A 633 -20.69 0.94 35.26
C CYS A 633 -20.72 -0.56 35.59
N ASN A 634 -19.89 -0.96 36.56
CA ASN A 634 -19.87 -2.33 37.06
C ASN A 634 -21.22 -2.71 37.69
N ALA A 635 -21.95 -3.63 37.05
CA ALA A 635 -23.14 -4.25 37.65
C ALA A 635 -22.85 -4.85 39.06
N ASN A 636 -21.62 -5.28 39.30
CA ASN A 636 -21.18 -5.87 40.57
C ASN A 636 -20.67 -4.86 41.62
N LYS A 637 -20.76 -3.54 41.41
CA LYS A 637 -20.39 -2.53 42.44
C LYS A 637 -21.41 -2.38 43.58
N ILE A 638 -22.51 -3.14 43.55
CA ILE A 638 -23.55 -3.17 44.60
C ILE A 638 -23.11 -4.03 45.80
N GLY A 639 -22.10 -4.90 45.64
CA GLY A 639 -21.69 -5.90 46.65
C GLY A 639 -20.59 -5.50 47.62
N LYS A 640 -20.41 -4.21 47.97
CA LYS A 640 -19.49 -3.76 49.05
C LYS A 640 -19.68 -2.29 49.51
N GLN A 641 -20.73 -2.06 50.30
CA GLN A 641 -20.77 -1.09 51.39
C GLN A 641 -21.42 -1.75 52.60
#